data_AF-W9GIC5-F1
#
_entry.id   AF-W9GIC5-F1
#
_cell.length_a   1.000
_cell.length_b   1.000
_cell.length_c   1.000
_cell.angle_alpha   90.00
_cell.angle_beta   90.00
_cell.angle_gamma   90.00
#
_symmetry.space_group_name_H-M   'P 1'
#
loop_
_entity.id
_entity.type
_entity.pdbx_description
1 polymer ?
#
loop_
_entity_poly.entity_id
_entity_poly.type
_entity_poly.pdbx_seq_one_letter_code
_entity_poly.pdbx_strand_id
1 'polypeptide(L)'
;MAAGKGRKLVIVESPAKAKTIAGYLGGDFEVEASVGHIRDLPNPSELPADMKKGPYGKFAVDVDNDFAPYYVVDPDKKKKVAELKRLLKDASELYLATDEDREGEAIAWHLLEALKPRVPVKRMVFHEITREAIQRAVNDTRELDTRLVDAQETRRILDRLYGYEVSPVLWRKVRQGLSAGRVQSVATRMVVERERERMAFVKASYWDVEGDFTPGGPAQQFTARLSSVDGSRVASGRDFADDGRLVTSAGKGVVHLDEALARRIADAVAATNARVTDVQEKPYTRRPSAPFTTSTLQQEASRKLRLSSKNAMRVAQRLYENGYITYMRTDSTTLSDAALTAARSQARDMYGAEYVPDSPRRYEKKVKNAQEAHEAIRPAGDRFRSPAQVAGQLRGEEFALYELIWKRTVASQMADARGSTATVRLAVDTAVEGAQSVEFSASGTVITFKGFLAAYEEGRDDEAVARAEAAEEERRLPKLSQGVELEVTRAEAEGHETTPPARYTEATLVKAMEERGIGRPSTYAATIGTIQDRGYVFTKGQALVPTWLAFAVTRLLEEHFGELVDYEFTASMEEDLDRIAGGEEGRVAWLKRFYFGDEATTGEGLRGLVDDLGEIDAKEISTIPLGEGMVVRVGRYGPYVEEVVPAGVDLATGEVAEGATGTPRRATITDDVAPDEMTPAKARELLEVAADDGRVLGRDPETGREIVARAGRYGPYVTEVIEDEGAGETSETDAKPRARKTAKAAKAKPRTASLFKDMDLASLDLETALKLLSLPRVVGVDGEGIEITAQNGRYGPYLKKGTDSRSLQTEQQLFDITLDEALAIYAQPKQRGRAAAAPPLKELGADPVSGKPVVVKDGRFGPYVTDGETNATLRKDDDPGSITPERGFELLAEKRAKGPTTRKRAVKKTAKKATTKTAAKTAAKRTTAKRATKKA
;
A
#
# COMPACT_ATOMS: atom_id res chain seq x y z
N MET A 1 -1.63 16.19 57.09
CA MET A 1 -2.44 15.55 56.03
C MET A 1 -2.05 14.09 55.97
N ALA A 2 -2.99 13.16 56.19
CA ALA A 2 -2.71 11.73 56.24
C ALA A 2 -2.55 11.16 54.82
N ALA A 3 -1.39 10.58 54.51
CA ALA A 3 -1.15 9.84 53.27
C ALA A 3 -2.07 8.62 53.23
N GLY A 4 -3.06 8.63 52.33
CA GLY A 4 -4.04 7.56 52.20
C GLY A 4 -3.41 6.26 51.69
N LYS A 5 -3.81 5.13 52.30
CA LYS A 5 -3.51 3.74 51.88
C LYS A 5 -4.17 3.35 50.54
N GLY A 6 -4.12 4.22 49.53
CA GLY A 6 -4.68 3.98 48.20
C GLY A 6 -3.69 3.29 47.26
N ARG A 7 -4.17 2.45 46.34
CA ARG A 7 -3.34 1.85 45.28
C ARG A 7 -2.79 2.92 44.34
N LYS A 8 -1.67 2.67 43.65
CA LYS A 8 -1.11 3.60 42.66
C LYS A 8 -1.80 3.37 41.32
N LEU A 9 -2.39 4.40 40.71
CA LEU A 9 -3.06 4.28 39.41
C LEU A 9 -2.05 4.51 38.28
N VAL A 10 -1.97 3.60 37.32
CA VAL A 10 -1.15 3.72 36.10
C VAL A 10 -2.08 3.79 34.90
N ILE A 11 -1.92 4.80 34.05
CA ILE A 11 -2.72 4.94 32.82
C ILE A 11 -1.82 4.78 31.61
N VAL A 12 -2.20 3.87 30.70
CA VAL A 12 -1.56 3.63 29.40
C VAL A 12 -2.57 3.79 28.26
N GLU A 13 -2.14 3.74 27.01
CA GLU A 13 -3.03 3.96 25.85
C GLU A 13 -3.89 2.75 25.52
N SER A 14 -3.36 1.54 25.64
CA SER A 14 -4.03 0.34 25.10
C SER A 14 -4.30 -0.73 26.17
N PRO A 15 -5.42 -1.48 26.06
CA PRO A 15 -5.73 -2.55 26.99
C PRO A 15 -4.69 -3.68 27.03
N ALA A 16 -4.01 -3.94 25.90
CA ALA A 16 -2.96 -4.95 25.84
C ALA A 16 -1.75 -4.52 26.68
N LYS A 17 -1.29 -3.28 26.50
CA LYS A 17 -0.22 -2.66 27.30
C LYS A 17 -0.57 -2.65 28.79
N ALA A 18 -1.81 -2.33 29.14
CA ALA A 18 -2.28 -2.32 30.52
C ALA A 18 -2.16 -3.71 31.17
N LYS A 19 -2.61 -4.75 30.45
CA LYS A 19 -2.52 -6.14 30.92
C LYS A 19 -1.07 -6.59 31.11
N THR A 20 -0.18 -6.26 30.17
CA THR A 20 1.24 -6.64 30.25
C THR A 20 1.92 -5.96 31.44
N ILE A 21 1.76 -4.64 31.58
CA ILE A 21 2.37 -3.85 32.66
C ILE A 21 1.82 -4.25 34.04
N ALA A 22 0.52 -4.52 34.16
CA ALA A 22 -0.08 -5.03 35.39
C ALA A 22 0.59 -6.33 35.87
N GLY A 23 0.97 -7.21 34.95
CA GLY A 23 1.69 -8.45 35.25
C GLY A 23 3.11 -8.25 35.80
N TYR A 24 3.69 -7.05 35.62
CA TYR A 24 5.03 -6.72 36.10
C TYR A 24 5.02 -5.93 37.42
N LEU A 25 4.07 -5.01 37.60
CA LEU A 25 4.02 -4.09 38.75
C LEU A 25 3.40 -4.68 40.03
N GLY A 26 2.62 -5.76 39.92
CA GLY A 26 2.04 -6.43 41.10
C GLY A 26 0.82 -5.71 41.71
N GLY A 27 0.42 -6.14 42.92
CA GLY A 27 -0.88 -5.78 43.52
C GLY A 27 -1.01 -4.35 44.07
N ASP A 28 0.10 -3.63 44.22
CA ASP A 28 0.11 -2.24 44.71
C ASP A 28 -0.31 -1.23 43.64
N PHE A 29 -0.30 -1.66 42.37
CA PHE A 29 -0.66 -0.85 41.21
C PHE A 29 -1.99 -1.28 40.60
N GLU A 30 -2.81 -0.32 40.22
CA GLU A 30 -3.99 -0.50 39.38
C GLU A 30 -3.69 0.08 38.01
N VAL A 31 -3.64 -0.76 36.97
CA VAL A 31 -3.24 -0.35 35.62
C VAL A 31 -4.44 -0.34 34.69
N GLU A 32 -4.71 0.81 34.07
CA GLU A 32 -5.87 1.03 33.21
C GLU A 32 -5.49 1.64 31.86
N ALA A 33 -6.37 1.47 30.88
CA ALA A 33 -6.17 1.99 29.53
C ALA A 33 -7.11 3.17 29.20
N SER A 34 -6.55 4.26 28.65
CA SER A 34 -7.32 5.39 28.11
C SER A 34 -8.04 5.05 26.81
N VAL A 35 -7.54 4.04 26.07
CA VAL A 35 -7.99 3.65 24.73
C VAL A 35 -7.66 4.75 23.70
N GLY A 36 -6.41 5.20 23.69
CA GLY A 36 -5.89 6.27 22.83
C GLY A 36 -6.16 7.68 23.37
N HIS A 37 -6.27 8.65 22.45
CA HIS A 37 -6.70 10.02 22.76
C HIS A 37 -8.09 10.02 23.41
N ILE A 38 -8.26 10.92 24.38
CA ILE A 38 -9.54 11.10 25.11
C ILE A 38 -10.21 12.44 24.81
N ARG A 39 -9.46 13.36 24.17
CA ARG A 39 -9.93 14.67 23.73
C ARG A 39 -9.43 14.91 22.31
N ASP A 40 -10.22 15.62 21.51
CA ASP A 40 -9.80 16.17 20.23
C ASP A 40 -10.53 17.50 19.98
N LEU A 41 -10.10 18.22 18.95
CA LEU A 41 -10.79 19.37 18.40
C LEU A 41 -12.11 18.90 17.74
N PRO A 42 -13.29 19.37 18.19
CA PRO A 42 -14.56 18.98 17.61
C PRO A 42 -14.69 19.46 16.16
N ASN A 43 -15.58 18.83 15.40
CA ASN A 43 -16.05 19.43 14.16
C ASN A 43 -16.86 20.70 14.50
N PRO A 44 -16.84 21.75 13.65
CA PRO A 44 -17.64 22.95 13.88
C PRO A 44 -19.13 22.68 14.10
N SER A 45 -19.67 21.63 13.49
CA SER A 45 -21.06 21.18 13.69
C SER A 45 -21.35 20.68 15.11
N GLU A 46 -20.33 20.23 15.84
CA GLU A 46 -20.42 19.65 17.20
C GLU A 46 -20.17 20.69 18.30
N LEU A 47 -19.71 21.89 17.94
CA LEU A 47 -19.48 22.97 18.90
C LEU A 47 -20.79 23.42 19.59
N PRO A 48 -20.73 23.80 20.88
CA PRO A 48 -21.81 24.51 21.57
C PRO A 48 -22.26 25.77 20.83
N ALA A 49 -23.52 26.18 20.98
CA ALA A 49 -24.11 27.27 20.19
C ALA A 49 -23.44 28.64 20.44
N ASP A 50 -23.00 28.88 21.67
CA ASP A 50 -22.17 30.00 22.10
C ASP A 50 -20.78 29.97 21.45
N MET A 51 -20.12 28.81 21.45
CA MET A 51 -18.80 28.64 20.83
C MET A 51 -18.84 28.70 19.30
N LYS A 52 -19.97 28.33 18.67
CA LYS A 52 -20.20 28.46 17.23
C LYS A 52 -20.29 29.91 16.74
N LYS A 53 -20.82 30.80 17.57
CA LYS A 53 -20.91 32.24 17.28
C LYS A 53 -19.65 33.00 17.69
N GLY A 54 -18.84 32.40 18.56
CA GLY A 54 -17.56 32.93 19.01
C GLY A 54 -16.38 32.58 18.09
N PRO A 55 -15.14 32.87 18.53
CA PRO A 55 -13.95 32.78 17.68
C PRO A 55 -13.58 31.35 17.25
N TYR A 56 -14.11 30.34 17.93
CA TYR A 56 -13.90 28.92 17.60
C TYR A 56 -14.75 28.42 16.42
N GLY A 57 -15.71 29.20 15.94
CA GLY A 57 -16.77 28.72 15.04
C GLY A 57 -16.30 28.09 13.73
N LYS A 58 -15.15 28.50 13.19
CA LYS A 58 -14.61 27.98 11.91
C LYS A 58 -13.72 26.75 12.10
N PHE A 59 -12.81 26.78 13.08
CA PHE A 59 -11.75 25.78 13.21
C PHE A 59 -11.77 24.96 14.51
N ALA A 60 -12.63 25.32 15.47
CA ALA A 60 -12.43 24.99 16.88
C ALA A 60 -11.07 25.46 17.45
N VAL A 61 -10.47 26.46 16.79
CA VAL A 61 -9.22 27.14 17.16
C VAL A 61 -9.47 28.63 17.02
N ASP A 62 -9.13 29.39 18.05
CA ASP A 62 -9.22 30.85 18.06
C ASP A 62 -7.93 31.45 17.48
N VAL A 63 -7.93 31.71 16.18
CA VAL A 63 -6.76 32.21 15.44
C VAL A 63 -6.36 33.64 15.84
N ASP A 64 -7.28 34.41 16.41
CA ASP A 64 -7.04 35.80 16.81
C ASP A 64 -6.48 35.91 18.24
N ASN A 65 -6.66 34.86 19.05
CA ASN A 65 -6.17 34.77 20.43
C ASN A 65 -5.15 33.64 20.59
N ASP A 66 -3.96 33.85 20.00
CA ASP A 66 -2.79 32.96 20.11
C ASP A 66 -3.06 31.50 19.74
N PHE A 67 -3.98 31.26 18.80
CA PHE A 67 -4.35 29.93 18.32
C PHE A 67 -4.85 29.00 19.43
N ALA A 68 -5.55 29.55 20.43
CA ALA A 68 -6.08 28.75 21.53
C ALA A 68 -7.01 27.64 20.98
N PRO A 69 -6.76 26.35 21.27
CA PRO A 69 -7.62 25.25 20.82
C PRO A 69 -8.80 25.01 21.77
N TYR A 70 -9.95 24.65 21.23
CA TYR A 70 -11.10 24.20 22.00
C TYR A 70 -11.20 22.67 21.98
N TYR A 71 -10.66 22.01 23.00
CA TYR A 71 -10.71 20.56 23.15
C TYR A 71 -11.99 20.08 23.84
N VAL A 72 -12.60 19.01 23.30
CA VAL A 72 -13.73 18.32 23.94
C VAL A 72 -13.39 16.87 24.21
N VAL A 73 -14.00 16.27 25.24
CA VAL A 73 -13.94 14.82 25.43
C VAL A 73 -14.80 14.14 24.39
N ASP A 74 -14.19 13.22 23.64
CA ASP A 74 -14.89 12.49 22.59
C ASP A 74 -16.10 11.73 23.14
N PRO A 75 -17.25 11.72 22.43
CA PRO A 75 -18.48 11.11 22.92
C PRO A 75 -18.34 9.65 23.35
N ASP A 76 -17.53 8.87 22.63
CA ASP A 76 -17.26 7.46 22.93
C ASP A 76 -16.31 7.27 24.13
N LYS A 77 -15.49 8.28 24.46
CA LYS A 77 -14.53 8.24 25.59
C LYS A 77 -15.09 8.73 26.92
N LYS A 78 -16.24 9.42 26.93
CA LYS A 78 -16.87 9.95 28.16
C LYS A 78 -17.00 8.92 29.28
N LYS A 79 -17.42 7.69 28.96
CA LYS A 79 -17.54 6.60 29.95
C LYS A 79 -16.19 6.21 30.54
N LYS A 80 -15.16 6.11 29.70
CA LYS A 80 -13.80 5.77 30.15
C LYS A 80 -13.20 6.89 31.00
N VAL A 81 -13.38 8.16 30.63
CA VAL A 81 -12.94 9.29 31.46
C VAL A 81 -13.64 9.30 32.83
N ALA A 82 -14.94 8.99 32.89
CA ALA A 82 -15.67 8.89 34.15
C ALA A 82 -15.14 7.73 35.03
N GLU A 83 -14.80 6.60 34.42
CA GLU A 83 -14.17 5.47 35.09
C GLU A 83 -12.79 5.83 35.65
N LEU A 84 -11.92 6.44 34.85
CA LEU A 84 -10.59 6.89 35.29
C LEU A 84 -10.68 7.90 36.44
N LYS A 85 -11.63 8.84 36.38
CA LYS A 85 -11.91 9.78 37.48
C LYS A 85 -12.36 9.08 38.76
N ARG A 86 -13.10 7.97 38.64
CA ARG A 86 -13.52 7.18 39.81
C ARG A 86 -12.33 6.51 40.45
N LEU A 87 -11.48 5.84 39.66
CA LEU A 87 -10.29 5.15 40.14
C LEU A 87 -9.27 6.11 40.76
N LEU A 88 -9.10 7.28 40.16
CA LEU A 88 -8.19 8.31 40.64
C LEU A 88 -8.58 8.86 42.03
N LYS A 89 -9.86 8.81 42.43
CA LYS A 89 -10.28 9.23 43.78
C LYS A 89 -9.75 8.34 44.88
N ASP A 90 -9.56 7.06 44.59
CA ASP A 90 -9.09 6.04 45.54
C ASP A 90 -7.58 5.82 45.46
N ALA A 91 -6.90 6.50 44.52
CA ALA A 91 -5.48 6.35 44.26
C ALA A 91 -4.61 7.24 45.16
N SER A 92 -3.41 6.78 45.51
CA SER A 92 -2.42 7.59 46.25
C SER A 92 -1.49 8.40 45.33
N GLU A 93 -1.22 7.90 44.13
CA GLU A 93 -0.40 8.53 43.08
C GLU A 93 -0.98 8.17 41.70
N LEU A 94 -0.72 9.01 40.69
CA LEU A 94 -1.04 8.77 39.28
C LEU A 94 0.25 8.66 38.46
N TYR A 95 0.43 7.56 37.73
CA TYR A 95 1.49 7.37 36.75
C TYR A 95 0.91 7.47 35.34
N LEU A 96 1.45 8.37 34.54
CA LEU A 96 1.13 8.49 33.12
C LEU A 96 2.20 7.73 32.33
N ALA A 97 1.81 6.61 31.74
CA ALA A 97 2.70 5.61 31.15
C ALA A 97 2.48 5.47 29.64
N THR A 98 2.25 6.61 28.99
CA THR A 98 2.12 6.71 27.54
C THR A 98 3.45 6.51 26.84
N ASP A 99 3.43 6.25 25.54
CA ASP A 99 4.60 6.12 24.68
C ASP A 99 5.45 7.40 24.71
N GLU A 100 6.74 7.28 24.43
CA GLU A 100 7.73 8.37 24.55
C GLU A 100 7.77 9.33 23.35
N ASP A 101 6.79 9.28 22.45
CA ASP A 101 6.70 10.22 21.33
C ASP A 101 5.85 11.46 21.68
N ARG A 102 5.86 12.45 20.78
CA ARG A 102 5.05 13.67 20.95
C ARG A 102 3.54 13.38 21.09
N GLU A 103 3.05 12.31 20.46
CA GLU A 103 1.65 11.88 20.56
C GLU A 103 1.34 11.33 21.97
N GLY A 104 2.19 10.47 22.51
CA GLY A 104 2.07 9.94 23.86
C GLY A 104 2.18 11.03 24.93
N GLU A 105 3.03 12.04 24.73
CA GLU A 105 3.13 13.18 25.63
C GLU A 105 1.85 14.04 25.60
N ALA A 106 1.27 14.28 24.42
CA ALA A 106 -0.01 14.96 24.28
C ALA A 106 -1.18 14.18 24.92
N ILE A 107 -1.21 12.84 24.81
CA ILE A 107 -2.20 12.00 25.50
C ILE A 107 -2.07 12.16 27.03
N ALA A 108 -0.84 12.12 27.55
CA ALA A 108 -0.57 12.33 28.97
C ALA A 108 -1.05 13.71 29.43
N TRP A 109 -0.78 14.76 28.65
CA TRP A 109 -1.29 16.10 28.90
C TRP A 109 -2.82 16.17 28.89
N HIS A 110 -3.48 15.57 27.88
CA HIS A 110 -4.94 15.53 27.83
C HIS A 110 -5.57 14.78 29.01
N LEU A 111 -4.92 13.72 29.50
CA LEU A 111 -5.33 13.02 30.73
C LEU A 111 -5.22 13.94 31.94
N LEU A 112 -4.11 14.65 32.10
CA LEU A 112 -3.92 15.59 33.20
C LEU A 112 -5.04 16.64 33.24
N GLU A 113 -5.30 17.28 32.11
CA GLU A 113 -6.32 18.33 31.95
C GLU A 113 -7.76 17.81 32.14
N ALA A 114 -8.07 16.63 31.62
CA ALA A 114 -9.40 16.06 31.72
C ALA A 114 -9.70 15.50 33.12
N LEU A 115 -8.71 14.89 33.78
CA LEU A 115 -8.85 14.23 35.08
C LEU A 115 -8.70 15.20 36.25
N LYS A 116 -7.86 16.23 36.12
CA LYS A 116 -7.54 17.23 37.17
C LYS A 116 -7.15 16.56 38.51
N PRO A 117 -6.08 15.75 38.52
CA PRO A 117 -5.66 14.99 39.71
C PRO A 117 -5.36 15.92 40.89
N ARG A 118 -5.66 15.44 42.10
CA ARG A 118 -5.30 16.08 43.39
C ARG A 118 -4.23 15.29 44.15
N VAL A 119 -3.63 14.32 43.47
CA VAL A 119 -2.60 13.41 43.96
C VAL A 119 -1.32 13.66 43.15
N PRO A 120 -0.14 13.27 43.64
CA PRO A 120 1.10 13.37 42.87
C PRO A 120 0.98 12.65 41.53
N VAL A 121 1.44 13.31 40.46
CA VAL A 121 1.47 12.78 39.10
C VAL A 121 2.91 12.52 38.71
N LYS A 122 3.20 11.39 38.07
CA LYS A 122 4.53 11.01 37.60
C LYS A 122 4.48 10.56 36.15
N ARG A 123 5.38 11.05 35.29
CA ARG A 123 5.50 10.59 33.90
C ARG A 123 6.47 9.41 33.84
N MET A 124 5.93 8.22 33.57
CA MET A 124 6.68 6.97 33.44
C MET A 124 6.99 6.69 31.97
N VAL A 125 8.26 6.47 31.64
CA VAL A 125 8.72 6.41 30.24
C VAL A 125 9.58 5.17 29.99
N PHE A 126 9.40 4.53 28.84
CA PHE A 126 10.11 3.31 28.46
C PHE A 126 10.00 3.06 26.95
N HIS A 127 11.05 2.47 26.37
CA HIS A 127 11.13 2.11 24.94
C HIS A 127 10.88 0.61 24.69
N GLU A 128 10.70 -0.19 25.74
CA GLU A 128 10.31 -1.60 25.68
C GLU A 128 9.49 -2.03 26.90
N ILE A 129 8.64 -3.04 26.73
CA ILE A 129 7.74 -3.53 27.78
C ILE A 129 8.29 -4.86 28.31
N THR A 130 9.31 -4.77 29.16
CA THR A 130 9.90 -5.90 29.90
C THR A 130 9.74 -5.68 31.41
N ARG A 131 9.89 -6.74 32.21
CA ARG A 131 9.79 -6.63 33.68
C ARG A 131 10.84 -5.64 34.20
N GLU A 132 12.06 -5.74 33.68
CA GLU A 132 13.21 -4.95 34.09
C GLU A 132 13.05 -3.47 33.67
N ALA A 133 12.63 -3.21 32.43
CA ALA A 133 12.41 -1.84 31.94
C ALA A 133 11.28 -1.14 32.70
N ILE A 134 10.15 -1.83 32.92
CA ILE A 134 9.01 -1.26 33.64
C ILE A 134 9.36 -1.02 35.12
N GLN A 135 10.12 -1.91 35.75
CA GLN A 135 10.53 -1.71 37.14
C GLN A 135 11.51 -0.53 37.30
N ARG A 136 12.40 -0.30 36.32
CA ARG A 136 13.25 0.89 36.25
C ARG A 136 12.40 2.15 36.06
N ALA A 137 11.49 2.15 35.08
CA ALA A 137 10.66 3.30 34.72
C ALA A 137 9.74 3.79 35.85
N VAL A 138 9.29 2.91 36.75
CA VAL A 138 8.51 3.31 37.94
C VAL A 138 9.35 4.09 38.96
N ASN A 139 10.64 3.80 39.03
CA ASN A 139 11.55 4.42 39.99
C ASN A 139 12.23 5.67 39.43
N ASP A 140 12.36 5.76 38.11
CA ASP A 140 13.00 6.87 37.40
C ASP A 140 11.98 7.57 36.50
N THR A 141 11.17 8.42 37.12
CA THR A 141 10.11 9.18 36.44
C THR A 141 10.56 10.60 36.15
N ARG A 142 10.08 11.17 35.05
CA ARG A 142 10.31 12.59 34.72
C ARG A 142 9.05 13.44 34.92
N GLU A 143 9.21 14.75 34.71
CA GLU A 143 8.08 15.66 34.52
C GLU A 143 7.55 15.56 33.09
N LEU A 144 6.31 16.02 32.89
CA LEU A 144 5.71 16.14 31.58
C LEU A 144 6.47 17.20 30.76
N ASP A 145 6.85 16.86 29.54
CA ASP A 145 7.55 17.77 28.64
C ASP A 145 6.55 18.61 27.85
N THR A 146 6.35 19.85 28.28
CA THR A 146 5.41 20.78 27.63
C THR A 146 5.83 21.15 26.20
N ARG A 147 7.12 21.04 25.85
CA ARG A 147 7.61 21.37 24.50
C ARG A 147 7.18 20.33 23.49
N LEU A 148 7.20 19.05 23.88
CA LEU A 148 6.65 17.97 23.06
C LEU A 148 5.14 18.10 22.87
N VAL A 149 4.43 18.52 23.92
CA VAL A 149 2.98 18.82 23.85
C VAL A 149 2.74 19.98 22.88
N ASP A 150 3.50 21.08 23.00
CA ASP A 150 3.39 22.23 22.10
C ASP A 150 3.67 21.85 20.65
N ALA A 151 4.68 21.02 20.37
CA ALA A 151 4.97 20.54 19.02
C ALA A 151 3.82 19.69 18.46
N GLN A 152 3.22 18.82 19.26
CA GLN A 152 2.05 18.02 18.86
C GLN A 152 0.81 18.89 18.61
N GLU A 153 0.54 19.84 19.51
CA GLU A 153 -0.59 20.77 19.39
C GLU A 153 -0.42 21.70 18.18
N THR A 154 0.81 22.18 17.93
CA THR A 154 1.16 22.94 16.71
C THR A 154 0.82 22.15 15.46
N ARG A 155 1.26 20.89 15.38
CA ARG A 155 0.94 19.99 14.26
C ARG A 155 -0.57 19.81 14.10
N ARG A 156 -1.29 19.59 15.21
CA ARG A 156 -2.74 19.36 15.21
C ARG A 156 -3.52 20.58 14.70
N ILE A 157 -3.11 21.78 15.10
CA ILE A 157 -3.69 23.07 14.68
C ILE A 157 -3.32 23.34 13.22
N LEU A 158 -2.06 23.17 12.83
CA LEU A 158 -1.61 23.28 11.45
C LEU A 158 -2.48 22.44 10.50
N ASP A 159 -2.61 21.14 10.79
CA ASP A 159 -3.38 20.22 9.94
C ASP A 159 -4.88 20.61 9.93
N ARG A 160 -5.39 21.20 11.03
CA ARG A 160 -6.75 21.74 11.13
C ARG A 160 -6.94 22.96 10.21
N LEU A 161 -6.04 23.94 10.27
CA LEU A 161 -6.12 25.16 9.47
C LEU A 161 -5.99 24.83 7.98
N TYR A 162 -4.95 24.06 7.61
CA TYR A 162 -4.74 23.60 6.24
C TYR A 162 -5.98 22.88 5.69
N GLY A 163 -6.50 21.90 6.44
CA GLY A 163 -7.63 21.10 5.99
C GLY A 163 -8.91 21.93 5.79
N TYR A 164 -9.20 22.86 6.70
CA TYR A 164 -10.43 23.65 6.65
C TYR A 164 -10.37 24.84 5.68
N GLU A 165 -9.18 25.35 5.37
CA GLU A 165 -9.03 26.42 4.38
C GLU A 165 -8.95 25.86 2.94
N VAL A 166 -8.17 24.80 2.72
CA VAL A 166 -7.90 24.30 1.35
C VAL A 166 -9.00 23.34 0.85
N SER A 167 -9.61 22.52 1.72
CA SER A 167 -10.63 21.54 1.27
C SER A 167 -11.87 22.18 0.62
N PRO A 168 -12.42 23.31 1.12
CA PRO A 168 -13.52 24.01 0.44
C PRO A 168 -13.20 24.48 -0.98
N VAL A 169 -11.93 24.78 -1.27
CA VAL A 169 -11.47 25.11 -2.63
C VAL A 169 -11.56 23.88 -3.53
N LEU A 170 -11.05 22.73 -3.06
CA LEU A 170 -11.20 21.45 -3.77
C LEU A 170 -12.67 21.09 -4.02
N TRP A 171 -13.57 21.38 -3.08
CA TRP A 171 -15.01 21.10 -3.24
C TRP A 171 -15.68 21.95 -4.30
N ARG A 172 -15.30 23.22 -4.38
CA ARG A 172 -15.83 24.16 -5.37
C ARG A 172 -15.28 23.89 -6.77
N LYS A 173 -14.02 23.50 -6.87
CA LYS A 173 -13.29 23.45 -8.15
C LYS A 173 -13.08 22.06 -8.73
N VAL A 174 -13.18 21.00 -7.93
CA VAL A 174 -13.01 19.62 -8.40
C VAL A 174 -14.21 18.75 -8.02
N ARG A 175 -14.40 18.44 -6.73
CA ARG A 175 -15.49 17.57 -6.27
C ARG A 175 -15.77 17.73 -4.77
N GLN A 176 -17.06 17.71 -4.39
CA GLN A 176 -17.46 17.69 -2.98
C GLN A 176 -16.95 16.44 -2.24
N GLY A 177 -16.55 16.62 -0.98
CA GLY A 177 -16.10 15.52 -0.11
C GLY A 177 -14.62 15.17 -0.24
N LEU A 178 -13.87 15.85 -1.13
CA LEU A 178 -12.41 15.78 -1.15
C LEU A 178 -11.81 16.39 0.11
N SER A 179 -10.54 16.15 0.36
CA SER A 179 -9.91 16.78 1.51
C SER A 179 -8.44 17.01 1.26
N ALA A 180 -8.01 18.22 1.57
CA ALA A 180 -6.64 18.68 1.43
C ALA A 180 -5.88 18.45 2.73
N GLY A 181 -4.58 18.19 2.63
CA GLY A 181 -3.75 17.96 3.79
C GLY A 181 -2.30 17.91 3.38
N ARG A 182 -1.46 18.64 4.09
CA ARG A 182 -0.05 18.87 3.75
C ARG A 182 0.69 17.61 3.28
N VAL A 183 0.81 16.59 4.15
CA VAL A 183 1.57 15.37 3.83
C VAL A 183 0.88 14.49 2.78
N GLN A 184 -0.46 14.42 2.77
CA GLN A 184 -1.19 13.59 1.80
C GLN A 184 -1.18 14.18 0.39
N SER A 185 -1.22 15.52 0.27
CA SER A 185 -1.19 16.22 -1.01
C SER A 185 0.18 16.02 -1.67
N VAL A 186 1.26 16.15 -0.90
CA VAL A 186 2.62 15.88 -1.35
C VAL A 186 2.83 14.40 -1.73
N ALA A 187 2.37 13.46 -0.91
CA ALA A 187 2.47 12.03 -1.27
C ALA A 187 1.66 11.69 -2.54
N THR A 188 0.51 12.34 -2.74
CA THR A 188 -0.28 12.21 -3.98
C THR A 188 0.47 12.79 -5.16
N ARG A 189 1.06 13.98 -5.00
CA ARG A 189 1.89 14.64 -6.01
C ARG A 189 3.06 13.77 -6.45
N MET A 190 3.79 13.15 -5.52
CA MET A 190 4.90 12.24 -5.86
C MET A 190 4.45 11.08 -6.77
N VAL A 191 3.27 10.50 -6.51
CA VAL A 191 2.72 9.42 -7.34
C VAL A 191 2.27 9.95 -8.70
N VAL A 192 1.67 11.14 -8.77
CA VAL A 192 1.28 11.81 -10.02
C VAL A 192 2.49 12.20 -10.87
N GLU A 193 3.56 12.74 -10.28
CA GLU A 193 4.80 13.07 -10.99
C GLU A 193 5.44 11.83 -11.61
N ARG A 194 5.54 10.73 -10.85
CA ARG A 194 6.01 9.45 -11.41
C ARG A 194 5.13 8.97 -12.55
N GLU A 195 3.82 9.16 -12.49
CA GLU A 195 2.95 8.77 -13.60
C GLU A 195 3.08 9.71 -14.81
N ARG A 196 3.32 11.01 -14.60
CA ARG A 196 3.65 11.97 -15.67
C ARG A 196 4.95 11.59 -16.38
N GLU A 197 5.99 11.20 -15.62
CA GLU A 197 7.24 10.65 -16.17
C GLU A 197 6.97 9.45 -17.09
N ARG A 198 6.11 8.53 -16.65
CA ARG A 198 5.72 7.34 -17.43
C ARG A 198 4.88 7.67 -18.67
N MET A 199 3.97 8.64 -18.56
CA MET A 199 3.13 9.10 -19.68
C MET A 199 3.96 9.80 -20.77
N ALA A 200 5.00 10.54 -20.37
CA ALA A 200 5.91 11.23 -21.30
C ALA A 200 7.00 10.31 -21.87
N PHE A 201 7.21 9.13 -21.28
CA PHE A 201 8.28 8.22 -21.63
C PHE A 201 8.12 7.67 -23.06
N VAL A 202 9.17 7.82 -23.86
CA VAL A 202 9.26 7.26 -25.22
C VAL A 202 10.24 6.10 -25.19
N LYS A 203 9.77 4.92 -25.59
CA LYS A 203 10.60 3.72 -25.66
C LYS A 203 11.68 3.87 -26.73
N ALA A 204 12.91 3.49 -26.39
CA ALA A 204 13.99 3.25 -27.34
C ALA A 204 14.28 1.75 -27.44
N SER A 205 14.51 1.27 -28.66
CA SER A 205 15.05 -0.06 -28.91
C SER A 205 16.58 0.00 -28.93
N TYR A 206 17.22 -1.02 -28.38
CA TYR A 206 18.67 -1.20 -28.47
C TYR A 206 18.99 -2.68 -28.54
N TRP A 207 20.08 -3.02 -29.22
CA TRP A 207 20.51 -4.40 -29.38
C TRP A 207 21.87 -4.63 -28.75
N ASP A 208 22.10 -5.84 -28.28
CA ASP A 208 23.42 -6.36 -27.96
C ASP A 208 23.58 -7.77 -28.57
N VAL A 209 24.72 -8.40 -28.30
CA VAL A 209 25.01 -9.77 -28.71
C VAL A 209 25.44 -10.52 -27.46
N GLU A 210 24.80 -11.65 -27.19
CA GLU A 210 25.18 -12.59 -26.14
C GLU A 210 25.92 -13.78 -26.78
N GLY A 211 27.06 -14.15 -26.21
CA GLY A 211 27.88 -15.25 -26.70
C GLY A 211 28.20 -16.27 -25.60
N ASP A 212 28.19 -17.54 -25.96
CA ASP A 212 28.68 -18.63 -25.12
C ASP A 212 30.07 -19.05 -25.57
N PHE A 213 31.01 -19.02 -24.62
CA PHE A 213 32.44 -19.24 -24.87
C PHE A 213 32.95 -20.38 -24.02
N THR A 214 33.87 -21.19 -24.54
CA THR A 214 34.51 -22.27 -23.77
C THR A 214 36.00 -22.46 -24.11
N PRO A 215 36.85 -22.72 -23.10
CA PRO A 215 38.25 -23.09 -23.33
C PRO A 215 38.45 -24.59 -23.66
N GLY A 216 37.42 -25.43 -23.59
CA GLY A 216 37.59 -26.88 -23.75
C GLY A 216 36.37 -27.76 -23.47
N GLY A 217 35.17 -27.28 -23.83
CA GLY A 217 33.92 -28.06 -23.80
C GLY A 217 32.84 -27.55 -22.81
N PRO A 218 31.67 -28.20 -22.77
CA PRO A 218 30.46 -27.66 -22.12
C PRO A 218 30.60 -27.39 -20.61
N ALA A 219 31.45 -28.14 -19.91
CA ALA A 219 31.64 -28.00 -18.46
C ALA A 219 32.39 -26.70 -18.06
N GLN A 220 33.07 -26.05 -19.01
CA GLN A 220 33.79 -24.80 -18.80
C GLN A 220 33.18 -23.65 -19.62
N GLN A 221 32.00 -23.87 -20.19
CA GLN A 221 31.27 -22.84 -20.93
C GLN A 221 30.81 -21.73 -19.99
N PHE A 222 30.91 -20.49 -20.46
CA PHE A 222 30.35 -19.33 -19.80
C PHE A 222 29.81 -18.33 -20.82
N THR A 223 28.83 -17.55 -20.39
CA THR A 223 28.16 -16.55 -21.23
C THR A 223 28.81 -15.18 -21.00
N ALA A 224 29.07 -14.45 -22.08
CA ALA A 224 29.54 -13.07 -22.05
C ALA A 224 28.68 -12.20 -22.97
N ARG A 225 28.59 -10.91 -22.66
CA ARG A 225 27.80 -9.95 -23.45
C ARG A 225 28.69 -8.95 -24.16
N LEU A 226 28.30 -8.58 -25.36
CA LEU A 226 28.96 -7.56 -26.14
C LEU A 226 28.99 -6.25 -25.35
N SER A 227 30.19 -5.70 -25.19
CA SER A 227 30.46 -4.53 -24.35
C SER A 227 31.03 -3.36 -25.14
N SER A 228 31.80 -3.62 -26.21
CA SER A 228 32.28 -2.59 -27.11
C SER A 228 32.42 -3.06 -28.56
N VAL A 229 32.36 -2.11 -29.48
CA VAL A 229 32.54 -2.27 -30.92
C VAL A 229 33.53 -1.21 -31.39
N ASP A 230 34.63 -1.63 -32.03
CA ASP A 230 35.72 -0.77 -32.49
C ASP A 230 36.21 0.22 -31.41
N GLY A 231 36.31 -0.26 -30.18
CA GLY A 231 36.74 0.50 -29.00
C GLY A 231 35.69 1.42 -28.38
N SER A 232 34.49 1.53 -28.97
CA SER A 232 33.38 2.32 -28.44
C SER A 232 32.37 1.44 -27.71
N ARG A 233 31.89 1.86 -26.53
CA ARG A 233 31.01 1.03 -25.69
C ARG A 233 29.65 0.84 -26.36
N VAL A 234 29.06 -0.35 -26.27
CA VAL A 234 27.67 -0.57 -26.73
C VAL A 234 26.69 0.16 -25.81
N ALA A 235 25.71 0.84 -26.43
CA ALA A 235 24.63 1.52 -25.73
C ALA A 235 23.74 0.51 -25.01
N SER A 236 23.33 0.84 -23.80
CA SER A 236 22.46 0.04 -22.93
C SER A 236 21.30 0.90 -22.45
N GLY A 237 20.30 0.33 -21.79
CA GLY A 237 19.11 1.08 -21.37
C GLY A 237 19.36 2.39 -20.60
N ARG A 238 20.46 2.46 -19.82
CA ARG A 238 20.86 3.68 -19.06
C ARG A 238 21.38 4.83 -19.93
N ASP A 239 21.63 4.58 -21.22
CA ASP A 239 22.21 5.53 -22.15
C ASP A 239 21.16 6.33 -22.92
N PHE A 240 19.89 6.02 -22.69
CA PHE A 240 18.73 6.70 -23.25
C PHE A 240 18.08 7.59 -22.19
N ALA A 241 17.69 8.79 -22.60
CA ALA A 241 16.84 9.68 -21.83
C ALA A 241 15.37 9.24 -21.95
N ASP A 242 14.50 9.84 -21.13
CA ASP A 242 13.07 9.52 -21.12
C ASP A 242 12.36 9.84 -22.45
N ASP A 243 12.95 10.67 -23.32
CA ASP A 243 12.45 10.95 -24.68
C ASP A 243 12.90 9.92 -25.73
N GLY A 244 13.53 8.83 -25.28
CA GLY A 244 14.00 7.73 -26.14
C GLY A 244 15.27 8.06 -26.93
N ARG A 245 15.89 9.23 -26.72
CA ARG A 245 17.14 9.60 -27.39
C ARG A 245 18.33 9.29 -26.53
N LEU A 246 19.48 9.06 -27.17
CA LEU A 246 20.74 8.93 -26.46
C LEU A 246 21.05 10.21 -25.67
N VAL A 247 21.47 10.05 -24.42
CA VAL A 247 21.92 11.17 -23.59
C VAL A 247 23.12 11.83 -24.26
N THR A 248 23.17 13.16 -24.27
CA THR A 248 24.21 13.95 -24.96
C THR A 248 25.63 13.61 -24.51
N SER A 249 25.82 13.22 -23.24
CA SER A 249 27.10 12.75 -22.71
C SER A 249 27.50 11.36 -23.24
N ALA A 250 26.53 10.52 -23.61
CA ALA A 250 26.76 9.19 -24.16
C ALA A 250 27.03 9.22 -25.67
N GLY A 251 26.37 10.11 -26.43
CA GLY A 251 26.44 10.16 -27.90
C GLY A 251 27.82 10.37 -28.54
N LYS A 252 28.86 10.72 -27.76
CA LYS A 252 30.26 10.81 -28.23
C LYS A 252 31.13 9.59 -27.92
N GLY A 253 30.62 8.61 -27.18
CA GLY A 253 31.42 7.48 -26.68
C GLY A 253 30.67 6.15 -26.62
N VAL A 254 29.46 6.07 -27.19
CA VAL A 254 28.69 4.83 -27.29
C VAL A 254 28.25 4.56 -28.72
N VAL A 255 28.15 3.28 -29.07
CA VAL A 255 27.57 2.78 -30.33
C VAL A 255 26.19 2.24 -30.03
N HIS A 256 25.17 2.77 -30.70
CA HIS A 256 23.81 2.25 -30.65
C HIS A 256 23.62 1.23 -31.77
N LEU A 257 23.44 -0.03 -31.39
CA LEU A 257 23.23 -1.12 -32.33
C LEU A 257 21.75 -1.29 -32.66
N ASP A 258 21.49 -1.50 -33.95
CA ASP A 258 20.21 -1.98 -34.45
C ASP A 258 20.23 -3.50 -34.67
N GLU A 259 19.07 -4.05 -35.02
CA GLU A 259 18.89 -5.47 -35.26
C GLU A 259 19.79 -6.01 -36.38
N ALA A 260 19.94 -5.26 -37.47
CA ALA A 260 20.66 -5.72 -38.65
C ALA A 260 22.16 -5.83 -38.37
N LEU A 261 22.75 -4.82 -37.71
CA LEU A 261 24.15 -4.86 -37.33
C LEU A 261 24.40 -5.90 -36.23
N ALA A 262 23.54 -6.00 -35.20
CA ALA A 262 23.69 -6.99 -34.14
C ALA A 262 23.65 -8.43 -34.67
N ARG A 263 22.73 -8.75 -35.60
CA ARG A 263 22.67 -10.08 -36.25
C ARG A 263 23.94 -10.38 -37.06
N ARG A 264 24.44 -9.42 -37.84
CA ARG A 264 25.71 -9.59 -38.59
C ARG A 264 26.90 -9.82 -37.66
N ILE A 265 26.96 -9.11 -36.53
CA ILE A 265 27.98 -9.33 -35.50
C ILE A 265 27.85 -10.74 -34.93
N ALA A 266 26.64 -11.18 -34.55
CA ALA A 266 26.41 -12.52 -34.00
C ALA A 266 26.84 -13.64 -34.97
N ASP A 267 26.44 -13.56 -36.25
CA ASP A 267 26.81 -14.53 -37.28
C ASP A 267 28.34 -14.62 -37.47
N ALA A 268 29.02 -13.47 -37.49
CA ALA A 268 30.47 -13.40 -37.64
C ALA A 268 31.21 -13.91 -36.39
N VAL A 269 30.68 -13.63 -35.19
CA VAL A 269 31.25 -14.12 -33.91
C VAL A 269 31.10 -15.64 -33.81
N ALA A 270 29.96 -16.21 -34.23
CA ALA A 270 29.75 -17.66 -34.25
C ALA A 270 30.66 -18.41 -35.23
N ALA A 271 31.21 -17.71 -36.24
CA ALA A 271 32.05 -18.29 -37.28
C ALA A 271 33.56 -18.30 -36.92
N THR A 272 33.96 -17.80 -35.75
CA THR A 272 35.36 -17.63 -35.36
C THR A 272 35.59 -17.92 -33.88
N ASN A 273 36.85 -17.81 -33.43
CA ASN A 273 37.24 -17.96 -32.04
C ASN A 273 37.41 -16.59 -31.37
N ALA A 274 37.20 -16.56 -30.05
CA ALA A 274 37.46 -15.38 -29.23
C ALA A 274 38.83 -15.47 -28.53
N ARG A 275 39.45 -14.33 -28.25
CA ARG A 275 40.71 -14.24 -27.51
C ARG A 275 40.51 -13.51 -26.19
N VAL A 276 40.97 -14.08 -25.09
CA VAL A 276 40.96 -13.41 -23.79
C VAL A 276 41.94 -12.23 -23.80
N THR A 277 41.43 -10.99 -23.70
CA THR A 277 42.25 -9.77 -23.70
C THR A 277 42.62 -9.31 -22.30
N ASP A 278 41.76 -9.56 -21.31
CA ASP A 278 41.96 -9.14 -19.93
C ASP A 278 41.24 -10.07 -18.95
N VAL A 279 41.87 -10.32 -17.79
CA VAL A 279 41.27 -11.05 -16.66
C VAL A 279 41.64 -10.30 -15.39
N GLN A 280 40.63 -9.71 -14.74
CA GLN A 280 40.82 -8.98 -13.49
C GLN A 280 40.05 -9.66 -12.37
N GLU A 281 40.69 -9.79 -11.20
CA GLU A 281 40.03 -10.22 -9.97
C GLU A 281 40.13 -9.09 -8.94
N LYS A 282 38.98 -8.57 -8.49
CA LYS A 282 38.92 -7.50 -7.49
C LYS A 282 38.26 -7.99 -6.22
N PRO A 283 38.92 -7.92 -5.05
CA PRO A 283 38.28 -8.24 -3.80
C PRO A 283 37.18 -7.22 -3.50
N TYR A 284 36.06 -7.67 -2.95
CA TYR A 284 34.99 -6.80 -2.48
C TYR A 284 34.63 -7.10 -1.02
N THR A 285 34.07 -6.09 -0.36
CA THR A 285 33.58 -6.20 1.01
C THR A 285 32.19 -5.57 1.08
N ARG A 286 31.21 -6.27 1.65
CA ARG A 286 29.86 -5.74 1.87
C ARG A 286 29.57 -5.67 3.36
N ARG A 287 29.18 -4.48 3.82
CA ARG A 287 28.84 -4.23 5.23
C ARG A 287 27.40 -4.65 5.54
N PRO A 288 27.10 -5.12 6.76
CA PRO A 288 25.74 -5.36 7.19
C PRO A 288 24.93 -4.08 7.28
N SER A 289 23.67 -4.16 6.86
CA SER A 289 22.73 -3.06 6.95
C SER A 289 22.38 -2.73 8.43
N ALA A 290 22.01 -1.48 8.68
CA ALA A 290 21.67 -1.00 10.03
C ALA A 290 20.44 -1.70 10.63
N PRO A 291 20.28 -1.72 11.96
CA PRO A 291 19.05 -2.12 12.64
C PRO A 291 17.81 -1.39 12.09
N PHE A 292 16.63 -1.98 12.29
CA PHE A 292 15.42 -1.42 11.71
C PHE A 292 15.02 -0.08 12.32
N THR A 293 14.74 0.88 11.47
CA THR A 293 13.85 2.02 11.72
C THR A 293 12.43 1.66 11.28
N THR A 294 11.46 2.53 11.52
CA THR A 294 10.08 2.33 11.04
C THR A 294 9.98 2.25 9.53
N SER A 295 10.68 3.11 8.81
CA SER A 295 10.71 3.16 7.35
C SER A 295 11.29 1.88 6.75
N THR A 296 12.47 1.47 7.22
CA THR A 296 13.16 0.27 6.74
C THR A 296 12.42 -1.01 7.12
N LEU A 297 11.74 -1.05 8.27
CA LEU A 297 10.85 -2.16 8.63
C LEU A 297 9.66 -2.26 7.69
N GLN A 298 9.00 -1.14 7.35
CA GLN A 298 7.87 -1.13 6.43
C GLN A 298 8.29 -1.58 5.02
N GLN A 299 9.46 -1.13 4.55
CA GLN A 299 10.04 -1.55 3.28
C GLN A 299 10.28 -3.07 3.25
N GLU A 300 11.01 -3.62 4.21
CA GLU A 300 11.35 -5.04 4.22
C GLU A 300 10.15 -5.94 4.52
N ALA A 301 9.18 -5.48 5.32
CA ALA A 301 7.91 -6.19 5.53
C ALA A 301 7.08 -6.24 4.24
N SER A 302 7.07 -5.19 3.43
CA SER A 302 6.42 -5.18 2.13
C SER A 302 7.14 -6.11 1.13
N ARG A 303 8.47 -6.01 1.03
CA ARG A 303 9.27 -6.83 0.10
C ARG A 303 9.20 -8.31 0.45
N LYS A 304 9.51 -8.68 1.69
CA LYS A 304 9.69 -10.09 2.11
C LYS A 304 8.43 -10.76 2.62
N LEU A 305 7.52 -10.00 3.25
CA LEU A 305 6.32 -10.56 3.87
C LEU A 305 5.03 -10.16 3.14
N ARG A 306 5.13 -9.33 2.09
CA ARG A 306 3.98 -8.79 1.33
C ARG A 306 2.95 -8.07 2.21
N LEU A 307 3.41 -7.48 3.32
CA LEU A 307 2.56 -6.71 4.22
C LEU A 307 2.48 -5.26 3.73
N SER A 308 1.27 -4.71 3.63
CA SER A 308 1.09 -3.26 3.49
C SER A 308 1.63 -2.54 4.74
N SER A 309 2.01 -1.28 4.59
CA SER A 309 2.56 -0.42 5.65
C SER A 309 1.64 -0.40 6.87
N LYS A 310 0.32 -0.29 6.64
CA LYS A 310 -0.71 -0.35 7.70
C LYS A 310 -0.71 -1.68 8.44
N ASN A 311 -0.57 -2.80 7.72
CA ASN A 311 -0.53 -4.13 8.34
C ASN A 311 0.78 -4.39 9.07
N ALA A 312 1.92 -3.99 8.51
CA ALA A 312 3.23 -4.08 9.15
C ALA A 312 3.21 -3.34 10.50
N MET A 313 2.72 -2.10 10.54
CA MET A 313 2.63 -1.33 11.78
C MET A 313 1.63 -1.91 12.78
N ARG A 314 0.50 -2.45 12.32
CA ARG A 314 -0.47 -3.14 13.19
C ARG A 314 0.11 -4.41 13.83
N VAL A 315 0.95 -5.15 13.11
CA VAL A 315 1.64 -6.34 13.63
C VAL A 315 2.75 -5.91 14.60
N ALA A 316 3.58 -4.93 14.23
CA ALA A 316 4.63 -4.40 15.08
C ALA A 316 4.08 -3.84 16.40
N GLN A 317 2.96 -3.11 16.36
CA GLN A 317 2.29 -2.61 17.58
C GLN A 317 1.91 -3.75 18.52
N ARG A 318 1.34 -4.85 18.00
CA ARG A 318 1.01 -6.01 18.83
C ARG A 318 2.25 -6.68 19.40
N LEU A 319 3.35 -6.76 18.64
CA LEU A 319 4.60 -7.30 19.14
C LEU A 319 5.15 -6.42 20.29
N TYR A 320 5.14 -5.09 20.14
CA TYR A 320 5.56 -4.15 21.18
C TYR A 320 4.70 -4.23 22.43
N GLU A 321 3.36 -4.15 22.32
CA GLU A 321 2.43 -4.17 23.47
C GLU A 321 2.47 -5.48 24.27
N ASN A 322 2.89 -6.58 23.64
CA ASN A 322 3.12 -7.88 24.28
C ASN A 322 4.60 -8.10 24.67
N GLY A 323 5.43 -7.07 24.58
CA GLY A 323 6.80 -7.05 25.05
C GLY A 323 7.78 -7.87 24.21
N TYR A 324 7.53 -8.10 22.92
CA TYR A 324 8.44 -8.85 22.02
C TYR A 324 9.49 -7.99 21.36
N ILE A 325 9.18 -6.74 21.03
CA ILE A 325 10.09 -5.81 20.36
C ILE A 325 10.10 -4.46 21.09
N THR A 326 11.10 -3.65 20.81
CA THR A 326 11.13 -2.22 21.18
C THR A 326 10.06 -1.41 20.42
N TYR A 327 9.92 -0.15 20.80
CA TYR A 327 8.95 0.76 20.18
C TYR A 327 9.13 0.85 18.66
N MET A 328 8.04 0.66 17.92
CA MET A 328 8.08 0.50 16.46
C MET A 328 8.02 1.81 15.67
N ARG A 329 7.87 2.96 16.33
CA ARG A 329 7.86 4.30 15.71
C ARG A 329 9.15 5.03 16.09
N THR A 330 10.19 4.78 15.30
CA THR A 330 11.54 5.25 15.54
C THR A 330 12.25 5.50 14.21
N ASP A 331 12.99 6.59 14.15
CA ASP A 331 13.95 6.95 13.10
C ASP A 331 15.40 6.63 13.50
N SER A 332 15.61 6.13 14.73
CA SER A 332 16.90 5.76 15.27
C SER A 332 17.35 4.38 14.80
N THR A 333 18.62 4.27 14.41
CA THR A 333 19.31 3.00 14.16
C THR A 333 20.17 2.54 15.35
N THR A 334 20.15 3.29 16.44
CA THR A 334 20.99 3.06 17.61
C THR A 334 20.52 1.83 18.38
N LEU A 335 21.47 1.05 18.90
CA LEU A 335 21.24 -0.03 19.84
C LEU A 335 21.90 0.32 21.18
N SER A 336 21.20 0.03 22.27
CA SER A 336 21.74 0.10 23.63
C SER A 336 22.90 -0.88 23.82
N ASP A 337 23.77 -0.64 24.80
CA ASP A 337 24.89 -1.54 25.07
C ASP A 337 24.44 -2.96 25.46
N ALA A 338 23.29 -3.08 26.14
CA ALA A 338 22.64 -4.36 26.43
C ALA A 338 22.21 -5.08 25.14
N ALA A 339 21.58 -4.35 24.21
CA ALA A 339 21.17 -4.91 22.92
C ALA A 339 22.35 -5.28 22.02
N LEU A 340 23.42 -4.47 21.99
CA LEU A 340 24.67 -4.79 21.29
C LEU A 340 25.26 -6.10 21.81
N THR A 341 25.32 -6.25 23.13
CA THR A 341 25.83 -7.46 23.79
C THR A 341 24.95 -8.67 23.47
N ALA A 342 23.62 -8.53 23.53
CA ALA A 342 22.67 -9.59 23.22
C ALA A 342 22.76 -10.04 21.75
N ALA A 343 22.81 -9.10 20.81
CA ALA A 343 22.93 -9.39 19.38
C ALA A 343 24.25 -10.12 19.06
N ARG A 344 25.38 -9.65 19.62
CA ARG A 344 26.70 -10.26 19.43
C ARG A 344 26.79 -11.66 20.02
N SER A 345 26.21 -11.87 21.20
CA SER A 345 26.16 -13.18 21.85
C SER A 345 25.34 -14.17 21.02
N GLN A 346 24.16 -13.76 20.56
CA GLN A 346 23.33 -14.55 19.65
C GLN A 346 24.09 -14.89 18.36
N ALA A 347 24.72 -13.92 17.72
CA ALA A 347 25.51 -14.15 16.50
C ALA A 347 26.62 -15.17 16.73
N ARG A 348 27.35 -15.07 17.85
CA ARG A 348 28.40 -16.02 18.23
C ARG A 348 27.86 -17.43 18.46
N ASP A 349 26.77 -17.55 19.21
CA ASP A 349 26.19 -18.84 19.61
C ASP A 349 25.64 -19.62 18.40
N MET A 350 25.16 -18.93 17.36
CA MET A 350 24.54 -19.57 16.20
C MET A 350 25.47 -19.73 15.00
N TYR A 351 26.38 -18.77 14.78
CA TYR A 351 27.20 -18.72 13.56
C TYR A 351 28.69 -18.95 13.82
N GLY A 352 29.15 -18.86 15.07
CA GLY A 352 30.57 -18.97 15.43
C GLY A 352 31.22 -17.62 15.74
N ALA A 353 32.38 -17.67 16.40
CA ALA A 353 33.10 -16.48 16.83
C ALA A 353 33.64 -15.66 15.64
N GLU A 354 34.00 -16.32 14.55
CA GLU A 354 34.51 -15.71 13.32
C GLU A 354 33.47 -14.84 12.59
N TYR A 355 32.18 -15.04 12.88
CA TYR A 355 31.08 -14.23 12.34
C TYR A 355 30.81 -12.97 13.17
N VAL A 356 31.52 -12.74 14.26
CA VAL A 356 31.35 -11.57 15.14
C VAL A 356 32.63 -10.72 15.10
N PRO A 357 32.56 -9.45 14.68
CA PRO A 357 33.72 -8.56 14.66
C PRO A 357 34.21 -8.25 16.08
N ASP A 358 35.50 -7.94 16.24
CA ASP A 358 36.11 -7.68 17.56
C ASP A 358 35.41 -6.53 18.31
N SER A 359 35.13 -5.43 17.60
CA SER A 359 34.41 -4.28 18.13
C SER A 359 32.91 -4.32 17.81
N PRO A 360 32.02 -3.86 18.71
CA PRO A 360 30.60 -3.64 18.40
C PRO A 360 30.42 -2.66 17.23
N ARG A 361 29.41 -2.88 16.39
CA ARG A 361 29.05 -1.95 15.33
C ARG A 361 28.03 -0.95 15.84
N ARG A 362 28.39 0.33 15.79
CA ARG A 362 27.47 1.43 16.08
C ARG A 362 27.03 2.07 14.76
N TYR A 363 25.73 2.25 14.61
CA TYR A 363 25.11 2.85 13.45
C TYR A 363 24.60 4.23 13.84
N GLU A 364 25.51 5.20 13.85
CA GLU A 364 25.19 6.59 14.15
C GLU A 364 24.79 7.28 12.85
N LYS A 365 23.53 7.68 12.75
CA LYS A 365 23.09 8.74 11.82
C LYS A 365 22.87 9.99 12.65
N LYS A 366 23.20 11.17 12.11
CA LYS A 366 22.64 12.43 12.64
C LYS A 366 21.13 12.36 12.47
N VAL A 367 20.42 12.01 13.53
CA VAL A 367 18.96 12.11 13.56
C VAL A 367 18.67 13.61 13.70
N LYS A 368 17.79 14.16 12.86
CA LYS A 368 17.51 15.60 12.82
C LYS A 368 16.69 16.11 14.02
N ASN A 369 16.31 15.26 14.97
CA ASN A 369 15.27 15.52 15.96
C ASN A 369 15.80 15.38 17.40
N ALA A 370 15.36 16.28 18.29
CA ALA A 370 15.65 16.30 19.73
C ALA A 370 15.00 15.15 20.55
N GLN A 371 14.22 14.26 19.93
CA GLN A 371 13.63 13.08 20.58
C GLN A 371 14.55 11.85 20.63
N GLU A 372 15.87 12.03 20.77
CA GLU A 372 16.92 10.99 20.76
C GLU A 372 16.85 9.94 21.91
N ALA A 373 15.68 9.72 22.53
CA ALA A 373 15.47 8.65 23.51
C ALA A 373 15.04 7.31 22.89
N HIS A 374 14.77 7.25 21.58
CA HIS A 374 14.31 6.01 20.93
C HIS A 374 15.48 5.15 20.43
N GLU A 375 15.38 3.85 20.69
CA GLU A 375 16.25 2.82 20.14
C GLU A 375 15.71 2.34 18.77
N ALA A 376 16.53 1.62 18.00
CA ALA A 376 16.07 0.88 16.84
C ALA A 376 15.01 -0.17 17.18
N ILE A 377 14.25 -0.60 16.17
CA ILE A 377 13.31 -1.71 16.27
C ILE A 377 14.09 -3.03 16.34
N ARG A 378 14.11 -3.63 17.53
CA ARG A 378 14.85 -4.85 17.86
C ARG A 378 14.03 -5.77 18.76
N PRO A 379 14.43 -7.04 18.97
CA PRO A 379 13.83 -7.87 20.00
C PRO A 379 14.00 -7.24 21.39
N ALA A 380 12.96 -7.35 22.24
CA ALA A 380 12.96 -6.80 23.59
C ALA A 380 13.76 -7.65 24.59
N GLY A 381 14.26 -7.00 25.64
CA GLY A 381 14.97 -7.56 26.79
C GLY A 381 16.49 -7.65 26.61
N ASP A 382 17.19 -7.72 27.74
CA ASP A 382 18.66 -7.86 27.83
C ASP A 382 19.17 -9.20 27.24
N ARG A 383 18.25 -10.15 27.01
CA ARG A 383 18.47 -11.39 26.27
C ARG A 383 17.34 -11.57 25.27
N PHE A 384 17.68 -11.55 23.98
CA PHE A 384 16.70 -11.76 22.93
C PHE A 384 16.16 -13.18 22.95
N ARG A 385 14.83 -13.32 22.88
CA ARG A 385 14.21 -14.63 22.65
C ARG A 385 14.47 -15.04 21.19
N SER A 386 14.98 -16.24 20.95
CA SER A 386 15.17 -16.71 19.58
C SER A 386 13.81 -16.96 18.90
N PRO A 387 13.74 -16.94 17.56
CA PRO A 387 12.54 -17.34 16.83
C PRO A 387 12.00 -18.71 17.28
N ALA A 388 12.89 -19.68 17.53
CA ALA A 388 12.51 -21.00 18.04
C ALA A 388 11.79 -20.93 19.41
N GLN A 389 12.24 -20.06 20.32
CA GLN A 389 11.63 -19.90 21.65
C GLN A 389 10.24 -19.27 21.61
N VAL A 390 9.98 -18.38 20.63
CA VAL A 390 8.68 -17.70 20.50
C VAL A 390 7.71 -18.40 19.54
N ALA A 391 8.15 -19.42 18.80
CA ALA A 391 7.34 -20.14 17.81
C ALA A 391 6.05 -20.78 18.39
N GLY A 392 6.04 -21.11 19.69
CA GLY A 392 4.85 -21.59 20.39
C GLY A 392 3.85 -20.48 20.79
N GLN A 393 4.30 -19.23 20.84
CA GLN A 393 3.55 -18.08 21.35
C GLN A 393 3.08 -17.15 20.24
N LEU A 394 3.92 -16.95 19.22
CA LEU A 394 3.64 -16.13 18.03
C LEU A 394 3.24 -17.03 16.85
N ARG A 395 2.33 -16.57 16.00
CA ARG A 395 1.91 -17.29 14.79
C ARG A 395 1.68 -16.35 13.61
N GLY A 396 1.90 -16.85 12.40
CA GLY A 396 1.60 -16.09 11.17
C GLY A 396 2.40 -14.82 11.06
N GLU A 397 1.73 -13.70 10.74
CA GLU A 397 2.38 -12.40 10.51
C GLU A 397 3.20 -11.92 11.71
N GLU A 398 2.75 -12.18 12.95
CA GLU A 398 3.48 -11.79 14.17
C GLU A 398 4.81 -12.53 14.29
N PHE A 399 4.81 -13.84 14.02
CA PHE A 399 6.04 -14.63 14.04
C PHE A 399 6.99 -14.21 12.91
N ALA A 400 6.46 -14.04 11.70
CA ALA A 400 7.28 -13.67 10.54
C ALA A 400 7.92 -12.29 10.69
N LEU A 401 7.18 -11.30 11.20
CA LEU A 401 7.72 -9.96 11.45
C LEU A 401 8.74 -9.96 12.60
N TYR A 402 8.48 -10.73 13.67
CA TYR A 402 9.44 -10.90 14.76
C TYR A 402 10.75 -11.53 14.27
N GLU A 403 10.66 -12.62 13.49
CA GLU A 403 11.82 -13.29 12.92
C GLU A 403 12.63 -12.35 12.01
N LEU A 404 11.94 -11.54 11.20
CA LEU A 404 12.59 -10.53 10.36
C LEU A 404 13.36 -9.51 11.19
N ILE A 405 12.73 -8.94 12.23
CA ILE A 405 13.34 -7.97 13.15
C ILE A 405 14.56 -8.58 13.86
N TRP A 406 14.41 -9.82 14.34
CA TRP A 406 15.47 -10.54 15.03
C TRP A 406 16.66 -10.81 14.09
N LYS A 407 16.43 -11.30 12.87
CA LYS A 407 17.52 -11.60 11.91
C LYS A 407 18.28 -10.32 11.53
N ARG A 408 17.55 -9.23 11.29
CA ARG A 408 18.14 -7.93 10.98
C ARG A 408 19.03 -7.40 12.11
N THR A 409 18.55 -7.50 13.35
CA THR A 409 19.29 -7.04 14.53
C THR A 409 20.57 -7.85 14.73
N VAL A 410 20.49 -9.18 14.64
CA VAL A 410 21.66 -10.07 14.78
C VAL A 410 22.67 -9.82 13.65
N ALA A 411 22.21 -9.76 12.40
CA ALA A 411 23.06 -9.50 11.23
C ALA A 411 23.78 -8.15 11.30
N SER A 412 23.15 -7.12 11.88
CA SER A 412 23.77 -5.80 12.08
C SER A 412 25.04 -5.84 12.93
N GLN A 413 25.23 -6.88 13.75
CA GLN A 413 26.42 -7.04 14.60
C GLN A 413 27.37 -8.14 14.10
N MET A 414 27.17 -8.66 12.89
CA MET A 414 28.02 -9.69 12.29
C MET A 414 29.17 -9.10 11.46
N ALA A 415 30.12 -9.95 11.08
CA ALA A 415 31.25 -9.60 10.23
C ALA A 415 30.81 -9.24 8.80
N ASP A 416 31.62 -8.44 8.10
CA ASP A 416 31.35 -8.10 6.70
C ASP A 416 31.37 -9.36 5.82
N ALA A 417 30.53 -9.37 4.78
CA ALA A 417 30.68 -10.37 3.73
C ALA A 417 31.86 -10.00 2.84
N ARG A 418 32.65 -11.00 2.43
CA ARG A 418 33.86 -10.82 1.61
C ARG A 418 33.83 -11.79 0.45
N GLY A 419 34.45 -11.38 -0.64
CA GLY A 419 34.59 -12.20 -1.83
C GLY A 419 35.47 -11.54 -2.87
N SER A 420 35.44 -12.06 -4.08
CA SER A 420 36.07 -11.47 -5.25
C SER A 420 35.12 -11.44 -6.43
N THR A 421 35.22 -10.39 -7.24
CA THR A 421 34.56 -10.31 -8.54
C THR A 421 35.62 -10.49 -9.61
N ALA A 422 35.47 -11.53 -10.42
CA ALA A 422 36.28 -11.77 -11.60
C ALA A 422 35.58 -11.15 -12.82
N THR A 423 36.31 -10.38 -13.61
CA THR A 423 35.86 -9.83 -14.89
C THR A 423 36.79 -10.34 -15.99
N VAL A 424 36.20 -10.92 -17.04
CA VAL A 424 36.91 -11.41 -18.22
C VAL A 424 36.47 -10.60 -19.42
N ARG A 425 37.44 -10.13 -20.21
CA ARG A 425 37.20 -9.47 -21.50
C ARG A 425 37.74 -10.32 -22.64
N LEU A 426 36.97 -10.39 -23.72
CA LEU A 426 37.23 -11.23 -24.88
C LEU A 426 37.17 -10.36 -26.13
N ALA A 427 38.18 -10.40 -26.99
CA ALA A 427 38.13 -9.78 -28.31
C ALA A 427 37.80 -10.81 -29.39
N VAL A 428 36.99 -10.39 -30.36
CA VAL A 428 36.66 -11.14 -31.56
C VAL A 428 36.80 -10.21 -32.77
N ASP A 429 37.57 -10.62 -33.77
CA ASP A 429 37.67 -9.89 -35.03
C ASP A 429 36.62 -10.43 -36.00
N THR A 430 35.66 -9.61 -36.40
CA THR A 430 34.47 -10.05 -37.14
C THR A 430 34.53 -9.73 -38.64
N ALA A 431 35.42 -8.81 -39.03
CA ALA A 431 35.50 -8.24 -40.39
C ALA A 431 34.17 -7.64 -40.91
N VAL A 432 33.20 -7.36 -40.03
CA VAL A 432 31.94 -6.68 -40.37
C VAL A 432 32.20 -5.18 -40.48
N GLU A 433 31.68 -4.56 -41.54
CA GLU A 433 31.76 -3.10 -41.71
C GLU A 433 31.00 -2.38 -40.58
N GLY A 434 31.71 -1.49 -39.88
CA GLY A 434 31.20 -0.80 -38.68
C GLY A 434 31.28 -1.62 -37.38
N ALA A 435 31.92 -2.80 -37.42
CA ALA A 435 32.19 -3.62 -36.24
C ALA A 435 33.41 -4.53 -36.43
N GLN A 436 34.54 -3.99 -36.91
CA GLN A 436 35.68 -4.82 -37.32
C GLN A 436 36.25 -5.65 -36.17
N SER A 437 36.34 -5.06 -34.98
CA SER A 437 36.75 -5.71 -33.74
C SER A 437 35.71 -5.46 -32.65
N VAL A 438 35.29 -6.52 -31.97
CA VAL A 438 34.26 -6.45 -30.91
C VAL A 438 34.78 -7.05 -29.61
N GLU A 439 34.38 -6.46 -28.48
CA GLU A 439 34.77 -6.93 -27.14
C GLU A 439 33.56 -7.42 -26.34
N PHE A 440 33.60 -8.66 -25.88
CA PHE A 440 32.64 -9.23 -24.93
C PHE A 440 33.18 -9.14 -23.50
N SER A 441 32.29 -8.96 -22.54
CA SER A 441 32.61 -8.92 -21.12
C SER A 441 31.71 -9.87 -20.34
N ALA A 442 32.31 -10.65 -19.44
CA ALA A 442 31.61 -11.44 -18.44
C ALA A 442 32.14 -11.08 -17.05
N SER A 443 31.25 -11.05 -16.06
CA SER A 443 31.65 -10.89 -14.66
C SER A 443 30.98 -11.96 -13.80
N GLY A 444 31.71 -12.48 -12.84
CA GLY A 444 31.24 -13.47 -11.88
C GLY A 444 31.74 -13.11 -10.49
N THR A 445 30.86 -13.18 -9.50
CA THR A 445 31.21 -12.87 -8.11
C THR A 445 31.26 -14.16 -7.29
N VAL A 446 32.26 -14.29 -6.43
CA VAL A 446 32.40 -15.43 -5.52
C VAL A 446 32.47 -14.92 -4.10
N ILE A 447 31.48 -15.29 -3.28
CA ILE A 447 31.50 -15.01 -1.83
C ILE A 447 32.47 -16.00 -1.17
N THR A 448 33.62 -15.52 -0.70
CA THR A 448 34.61 -16.32 0.04
C THR A 448 34.26 -16.41 1.53
N PHE A 449 33.55 -15.42 2.06
CA PHE A 449 33.08 -15.40 3.44
C PHE A 449 31.73 -14.70 3.53
N LYS A 450 30.70 -15.43 3.98
CA LYS A 450 29.32 -14.92 3.99
C LYS A 450 29.10 -13.78 5.00
N GLY A 451 29.85 -13.74 6.10
CA GLY A 451 29.62 -12.77 7.16
C GLY A 451 28.14 -12.69 7.55
N PHE A 452 27.59 -11.47 7.61
CA PHE A 452 26.18 -11.23 7.93
C PHE A 452 25.17 -11.88 6.97
N LEU A 453 25.54 -12.21 5.73
CA LEU A 453 24.64 -12.85 4.75
C LEU A 453 24.22 -14.27 5.20
N ALA A 454 24.92 -14.87 6.16
CA ALA A 454 24.48 -16.12 6.79
C ALA A 454 23.17 -15.96 7.61
N ALA A 455 22.86 -14.74 8.05
CA ALA A 455 21.68 -14.44 8.86
C ALA A 455 20.61 -13.63 8.10
N TYR A 456 21.03 -12.64 7.30
CA TYR A 456 20.12 -11.70 6.68
C TYR A 456 20.66 -11.12 5.36
N GLU A 457 19.75 -10.95 4.41
CA GLU A 457 19.97 -10.15 3.20
C GLU A 457 18.74 -9.27 2.93
N GLU A 458 18.93 -8.02 2.50
CA GLU A 458 17.83 -7.11 2.14
C GLU A 458 17.02 -7.60 0.95
N GLY A 459 15.71 -7.34 0.97
CA GLY A 459 14.89 -7.50 -0.22
C GLY A 459 15.23 -6.41 -1.24
N ARG A 460 15.07 -6.74 -2.52
CA ARG A 460 15.08 -5.74 -3.61
C ARG A 460 13.64 -5.47 -4.05
N ASP A 461 13.40 -4.27 -4.58
CA ASP A 461 12.04 -3.81 -4.94
C ASP A 461 11.50 -4.49 -6.21
N ASP A 462 12.39 -4.86 -7.14
CA ASP A 462 12.05 -5.60 -8.36
C ASP A 462 12.57 -7.04 -8.24
N GLU A 463 11.65 -8.02 -8.20
CA GLU A 463 12.00 -9.44 -8.09
C GLU A 463 12.67 -10.00 -9.35
N ALA A 464 12.38 -9.46 -10.53
CA ALA A 464 13.01 -9.89 -11.76
C ALA A 464 14.47 -9.43 -11.80
N VAL A 465 14.72 -8.15 -11.46
CA VAL A 465 16.08 -7.61 -11.30
C VAL A 465 16.84 -8.35 -10.21
N ALA A 466 16.20 -8.59 -9.06
CA ALA A 466 16.81 -9.33 -7.96
C ALA A 466 17.25 -10.74 -8.38
N ARG A 467 16.41 -11.44 -9.15
CA ARG A 467 16.71 -12.79 -9.64
C ARG A 467 17.82 -12.78 -10.69
N ALA A 468 17.83 -11.79 -11.59
CA ALA A 468 18.87 -11.64 -12.60
C ALA A 468 20.23 -11.37 -11.97
N GLU A 469 20.31 -10.40 -11.07
CA GLU A 469 21.53 -10.08 -10.34
C GLU A 469 21.99 -11.22 -9.42
N ALA A 470 21.08 -11.93 -8.74
CA ALA A 470 21.44 -13.11 -7.95
C ALA A 470 22.01 -14.23 -8.83
N ALA A 471 21.46 -14.42 -10.04
CA ALA A 471 22.01 -15.36 -11.00
C ALA A 471 23.42 -14.93 -11.47
N GLU A 472 23.67 -13.63 -11.66
CA GLU A 472 25.00 -13.10 -11.95
C GLU A 472 25.98 -13.25 -10.77
N GLU A 473 25.53 -13.02 -9.54
CA GLU A 473 26.32 -13.23 -8.33
C GLU A 473 26.67 -14.72 -8.11
N GLU A 474 25.93 -15.67 -8.70
CA GLU A 474 26.23 -17.10 -8.65
C GLU A 474 27.02 -17.62 -9.86
N ARG A 475 27.26 -16.80 -10.89
CA ARG A 475 28.02 -17.20 -12.10
C ARG A 475 29.48 -17.44 -11.75
N ARG A 476 29.90 -18.71 -11.82
CA ARG A 476 31.30 -19.10 -11.73
C ARG A 476 31.95 -19.00 -13.10
N LEU A 477 32.94 -18.13 -13.22
CA LEU A 477 33.79 -18.07 -14.42
C LEU A 477 34.89 -19.15 -14.34
N PRO A 478 35.25 -19.78 -15.47
CA PRO A 478 36.40 -20.69 -15.51
C PRO A 478 37.70 -19.91 -15.23
N LYS A 479 38.73 -20.63 -14.75
CA LYS A 479 40.06 -20.04 -14.60
C LYS A 479 40.68 -19.83 -15.98
N LEU A 480 40.76 -18.57 -16.41
CA LEU A 480 41.33 -18.17 -17.68
C LEU A 480 42.62 -17.38 -17.47
N SER A 481 43.48 -17.37 -18.48
CA SER A 481 44.67 -16.52 -18.55
C SER A 481 44.57 -15.63 -19.78
N GLN A 482 45.19 -14.45 -19.72
CA GLN A 482 45.27 -13.55 -20.87
C GLN A 482 45.91 -14.26 -22.06
N GLY A 483 45.37 -14.05 -23.26
CA GLY A 483 45.83 -14.60 -24.52
C GLY A 483 45.26 -15.97 -24.89
N VAL A 484 44.53 -16.65 -23.99
CA VAL A 484 43.85 -17.92 -24.28
C VAL A 484 42.80 -17.73 -25.39
N GLU A 485 42.75 -18.67 -26.33
CA GLU A 485 41.68 -18.74 -27.33
C GLU A 485 40.52 -19.57 -26.80
N LEU A 486 39.30 -19.11 -27.09
CA LEU A 486 38.05 -19.72 -26.69
C LEU A 486 37.23 -20.05 -27.94
N GLU A 487 36.65 -21.24 -27.94
CA GLU A 487 35.64 -21.64 -28.92
C GLU A 487 34.33 -20.91 -28.61
N VAL A 488 33.69 -20.38 -29.66
CA VAL A 488 32.34 -19.80 -29.58
C VAL A 488 31.34 -20.89 -29.91
N THR A 489 30.52 -21.30 -28.93
CA THR A 489 29.53 -22.36 -29.13
C THR A 489 28.16 -21.82 -29.54
N ARG A 490 27.88 -20.56 -29.20
CA ARG A 490 26.65 -19.83 -29.57
C ARG A 490 26.96 -18.33 -29.59
N ALA A 491 26.36 -17.61 -30.53
CA ALA A 491 26.28 -16.15 -30.50
C ALA A 491 24.91 -15.73 -31.04
N GLU A 492 24.18 -14.93 -30.27
CA GLU A 492 22.83 -14.50 -30.61
C GLU A 492 22.66 -13.00 -30.39
N ALA A 493 22.00 -12.34 -31.34
CA ALA A 493 21.61 -10.95 -31.20
C ALA A 493 20.34 -10.85 -30.34
N GLU A 494 20.38 -10.03 -29.29
CA GLU A 494 19.24 -9.80 -28.42
C GLU A 494 18.73 -8.36 -28.54
N GLY A 495 17.43 -8.22 -28.77
CA GLY A 495 16.75 -6.93 -28.84
C GLY A 495 16.14 -6.59 -27.49
N HIS A 496 16.40 -5.37 -27.03
CA HIS A 496 15.90 -4.83 -25.78
C HIS A 496 15.12 -3.54 -26.01
N GLU A 497 14.19 -3.26 -25.10
CA GLU A 497 13.50 -1.98 -25.02
C GLU A 497 13.78 -1.32 -23.67
N THR A 498 13.98 -0.01 -23.68
CA THR A 498 13.98 0.77 -22.45
C THR A 498 12.60 0.68 -21.78
N THR A 499 12.59 0.57 -20.46
CA THR A 499 11.34 0.52 -19.68
C THR A 499 11.09 1.85 -18.97
N PRO A 500 9.82 2.28 -18.86
CA PRO A 500 9.50 3.52 -18.16
C PRO A 500 9.82 3.41 -16.66
N PRO A 501 10.10 4.52 -15.97
CA PRO A 501 10.38 4.53 -14.54
C PRO A 501 9.34 3.73 -13.74
N ALA A 502 9.82 2.83 -12.89
CA ALA A 502 8.93 1.95 -12.12
C ALA A 502 8.00 2.77 -11.22
N ARG A 503 6.72 2.37 -11.15
CA ARG A 503 5.77 2.97 -10.21
C ARG A 503 6.22 2.78 -8.77
N TYR A 504 5.76 3.68 -7.90
CA TYR A 504 5.94 3.46 -6.48
C TYR A 504 5.16 2.23 -6.01
N THR A 505 5.76 1.42 -5.16
CA THR A 505 5.05 0.53 -4.24
C THR A 505 4.88 1.28 -2.92
N GLU A 506 4.13 0.71 -1.97
CA GLU A 506 4.14 1.30 -0.61
C GLU A 506 5.55 1.39 -0.03
N ALA A 507 6.43 0.41 -0.30
CA ALA A 507 7.80 0.42 0.19
C ALA A 507 8.63 1.56 -0.41
N THR A 508 8.61 1.70 -1.74
CA THR A 508 9.40 2.72 -2.41
C THR A 508 8.84 4.12 -2.20
N LEU A 509 7.52 4.26 -1.96
CA LEU A 509 6.94 5.55 -1.55
C LEU A 509 7.39 5.94 -0.14
N VAL A 510 7.38 5.02 0.83
CA VAL A 510 7.89 5.30 2.19
C VAL A 510 9.36 5.70 2.15
N LYS A 511 10.17 4.99 1.35
CA LYS A 511 11.58 5.33 1.14
C LYS A 511 11.74 6.75 0.56
N ALA A 512 10.99 7.06 -0.50
CA ALA A 512 11.07 8.35 -1.17
C ALA A 512 10.59 9.52 -0.29
N MET A 513 9.58 9.27 0.57
CA MET A 513 9.10 10.22 1.57
C MET A 513 10.17 10.48 2.65
N GLU A 514 10.78 9.42 3.18
CA GLU A 514 11.86 9.51 4.18
C GLU A 514 13.09 10.28 3.64
N GLU A 515 13.55 9.93 2.43
CA GLU A 515 14.72 10.58 1.79
C GLU A 515 14.51 12.10 1.59
N ARG A 516 13.25 12.52 1.39
CA ARG A 516 12.86 13.92 1.23
C ARG A 516 12.46 14.59 2.55
N GLY A 517 12.50 13.90 3.68
CA GLY A 517 12.08 14.44 4.98
C GLY A 517 10.56 14.66 5.10
N ILE A 518 9.76 14.08 4.19
CA ILE A 518 8.31 14.21 4.15
C ILE A 518 7.68 13.16 5.05
N GLY A 519 6.94 13.60 6.07
CA GLY A 519 6.34 12.71 7.05
C GLY A 519 7.34 12.18 8.08
N ARG A 520 6.86 11.30 8.95
CA ARG A 520 7.57 10.75 10.11
C ARG A 520 7.16 9.29 10.35
N PRO A 521 7.89 8.53 11.19
CA PRO A 521 7.51 7.17 11.60
C PRO A 521 6.04 6.96 11.97
N SER A 522 5.42 7.96 12.59
CA SER A 522 4.00 7.95 12.99
C SER A 522 3.03 8.16 11.83
N THR A 523 3.47 8.71 10.69
CA THR A 523 2.58 9.19 9.62
C THR A 523 2.67 8.37 8.34
N TYR A 524 3.78 7.71 8.03
CA TYR A 524 3.97 6.99 6.74
C TYR A 524 2.78 6.09 6.35
N ALA A 525 2.42 5.14 7.23
CA ALA A 525 1.32 4.20 6.97
C ALA A 525 -0.06 4.89 6.94
N ALA A 526 -0.25 5.95 7.72
CA ALA A 526 -1.50 6.71 7.76
C ALA A 526 -1.69 7.54 6.48
N THR A 527 -0.63 8.17 5.99
CA THR A 527 -0.63 8.93 4.72
C THR A 527 -0.99 8.02 3.56
N ILE A 528 -0.30 6.88 3.42
CA ILE A 528 -0.57 5.90 2.36
C ILE A 528 -2.02 5.40 2.42
N GLY A 529 -2.50 5.06 3.63
CA GLY A 529 -3.89 4.67 3.82
C GLY A 529 -4.87 5.77 3.41
N THR A 530 -4.57 7.03 3.74
CA THR A 530 -5.44 8.18 3.45
C THR A 530 -5.56 8.45 1.96
N ILE A 531 -4.45 8.43 1.20
CA ILE A 531 -4.49 8.68 -0.25
C ILE A 531 -5.23 7.57 -1.00
N GLN A 532 -5.18 6.32 -0.49
CA GLN A 532 -5.96 5.21 -1.02
C GLN A 532 -7.44 5.32 -0.66
N ASP A 533 -7.75 5.52 0.63
CA ASP A 533 -9.13 5.61 1.15
C ASP A 533 -9.91 6.78 0.50
N ARG A 534 -9.21 7.85 0.10
CA ARG A 534 -9.80 9.02 -0.59
C ARG A 534 -9.89 8.88 -2.10
N GLY A 535 -9.41 7.78 -2.67
CA GLY A 535 -9.48 7.51 -4.11
C GLY A 535 -8.53 8.34 -4.97
N TYR A 536 -7.47 8.90 -4.38
CA TYR A 536 -6.40 9.54 -5.14
C TYR A 536 -5.49 8.49 -5.78
N VAL A 537 -5.28 7.38 -5.10
CA VAL A 537 -4.40 6.29 -5.55
C VAL A 537 -5.12 4.96 -5.39
N PHE A 538 -4.92 4.05 -6.33
CA PHE A 538 -5.34 2.64 -6.21
C PHE A 538 -4.14 1.72 -6.42
N THR A 539 -4.28 0.46 -6.00
CA THR A 539 -3.23 -0.55 -6.14
C THR A 539 -3.49 -1.46 -7.33
N LYS A 540 -2.56 -1.54 -8.28
CA LYS A 540 -2.52 -2.54 -9.37
C LYS A 540 -1.34 -3.49 -9.09
N GLY A 541 -1.62 -4.69 -8.57
CA GLY A 541 -0.58 -5.52 -7.97
C GLY A 541 -0.01 -4.88 -6.70
N GLN A 542 1.30 -4.64 -6.66
CA GLN A 542 1.96 -3.87 -5.58
C GLN A 542 2.20 -2.39 -5.94
N ALA A 543 1.94 -2.00 -7.19
CA ALA A 543 2.15 -0.65 -7.68
C ALA A 543 1.00 0.28 -7.27
N LEU A 544 1.36 1.47 -6.84
CA LEU A 544 0.47 2.60 -6.56
C LEU A 544 0.26 3.38 -7.86
N VAL A 545 -0.98 3.42 -8.34
CA VAL A 545 -1.38 4.10 -9.56
C VAL A 545 -2.26 5.30 -9.18
N PRO A 546 -1.94 6.52 -9.62
CA PRO A 546 -2.79 7.68 -9.36
C PRO A 546 -4.06 7.62 -10.22
N THR A 547 -5.15 8.18 -9.71
CA THR A 547 -6.38 8.38 -10.49
C THR A 547 -6.36 9.72 -11.21
N TRP A 548 -7.18 9.90 -12.23
CA TRP A 548 -7.36 11.22 -12.87
C TRP A 548 -7.83 12.30 -11.89
N LEU A 549 -8.55 11.91 -10.84
CA LEU A 549 -8.89 12.81 -9.73
C LEU A 549 -7.63 13.33 -9.01
N ALA A 550 -6.61 12.49 -8.81
CA ALA A 550 -5.33 12.93 -8.26
C ALA A 550 -4.61 13.90 -9.19
N PHE A 551 -4.66 13.72 -10.51
CA PHE A 551 -4.11 14.69 -11.47
C PHE A 551 -4.77 16.06 -11.34
N ALA A 552 -6.11 16.11 -11.35
CA ALA A 552 -6.84 17.38 -11.23
C ALA A 552 -6.58 18.09 -9.90
N VAL A 553 -6.57 17.34 -8.78
CA VAL A 553 -6.26 17.92 -7.46
C VAL A 553 -4.81 18.37 -7.36
N THR A 554 -3.87 17.59 -7.91
CA THR A 554 -2.43 17.95 -7.90
C THR A 554 -2.20 19.21 -8.73
N ARG A 555 -2.76 19.28 -9.95
CA ARG A 555 -2.68 20.47 -10.81
C ARG A 555 -3.23 21.72 -10.12
N LEU A 556 -4.41 21.62 -9.50
CA LEU A 556 -4.99 22.73 -8.74
C LEU A 556 -4.07 23.23 -7.63
N LEU A 557 -3.42 22.31 -6.92
CA LEU A 557 -2.50 22.67 -5.84
C LEU A 557 -1.17 23.21 -6.37
N GLU A 558 -0.65 22.70 -7.48
CA GLU A 558 0.58 23.21 -8.11
C GLU A 558 0.38 24.64 -8.63
N GLU A 559 -0.74 24.93 -9.28
CA GLU A 559 -1.00 26.23 -9.92
C GLU A 559 -1.39 27.33 -8.93
N HIS A 560 -2.10 26.99 -7.85
CA HIS A 560 -2.65 28.00 -6.91
C HIS A 560 -2.11 27.91 -5.49
N PHE A 561 -1.41 26.83 -5.13
CA PHE A 561 -0.89 26.59 -3.79
C PHE A 561 0.51 25.96 -3.84
N GLY A 562 1.32 26.36 -4.83
CA GLY A 562 2.59 25.69 -5.15
C GLY A 562 3.50 25.50 -3.92
N GLU A 563 3.63 26.53 -3.08
CA GLU A 563 4.40 26.47 -1.83
C GLU A 563 3.88 25.39 -0.86
N LEU A 564 2.56 25.21 -0.75
CA LEU A 564 1.95 24.25 0.18
C LEU A 564 2.16 22.78 -0.23
N VAL A 565 2.45 22.53 -1.51
CA VAL A 565 2.75 21.19 -2.03
C VAL A 565 4.21 21.04 -2.44
N ASP A 566 5.05 22.00 -2.11
CA ASP A 566 6.49 21.90 -2.28
C ASP A 566 7.09 20.89 -1.29
N TYR A 567 8.08 20.14 -1.78
CA TYR A 567 8.73 19.07 -1.02
C TYR A 567 9.62 19.62 0.08
N GLU A 568 10.38 20.68 -0.21
CA GLU A 568 11.28 21.32 0.75
C GLU A 568 10.48 22.05 1.84
N PHE A 569 9.40 22.75 1.46
CA PHE A 569 8.49 23.37 2.41
C PHE A 569 7.85 22.35 3.35
N THR A 570 7.35 21.22 2.83
CA THR A 570 6.75 20.19 3.69
C THR A 570 7.77 19.53 4.62
N ALA A 571 9.01 19.38 4.17
CA ALA A 571 10.11 18.85 4.97
C ALA A 571 10.52 19.84 6.08
N SER A 572 10.67 21.12 5.75
CA SER A 572 11.06 22.17 6.69
C SER A 572 10.04 22.32 7.80
N MET A 573 8.73 22.25 7.51
CA MET A 573 7.70 22.31 8.54
C MET A 573 7.83 21.22 9.60
N GLU A 574 8.27 20.01 9.23
CA GLU A 574 8.49 18.97 10.22
C GLU A 574 9.77 19.23 11.04
N GLU A 575 10.80 19.83 10.45
CA GLU A 575 11.99 20.31 11.17
C GLU A 575 11.63 21.45 12.14
N ASP A 576 10.72 22.34 11.76
CA ASP A 576 10.21 23.41 12.62
C ASP A 576 9.47 22.85 13.84
N LEU A 577 8.65 21.81 13.65
CA LEU A 577 8.02 21.09 14.76
C LEU A 577 9.07 20.45 15.68
N ASP A 578 10.21 20.00 15.13
CA ASP A 578 11.32 19.45 15.91
C ASP A 578 12.06 20.56 16.69
N ARG A 579 12.18 21.77 16.12
CA ARG A 579 12.69 22.96 16.84
C ARG A 579 11.76 23.41 17.97
N ILE A 580 10.44 23.34 17.77
CA ILE A 580 9.46 23.60 18.84
C ILE A 580 9.61 22.56 19.97
N ALA A 581 9.77 21.28 19.62
CA ALA A 581 10.04 20.22 20.58
C ALA A 581 11.37 20.43 21.34
N GLY A 582 12.41 20.93 20.67
CA GLY A 582 13.69 21.30 21.29
C GLY A 582 13.63 22.58 22.15
N GLY A 583 12.61 23.43 21.96
CA GLY A 583 12.48 24.73 22.61
C GLY A 583 13.27 25.86 21.95
N GLU A 584 13.73 25.65 20.71
CA GLU A 584 14.40 26.65 19.87
C GLU A 584 13.39 27.62 19.22
N GLU A 585 12.13 27.20 19.13
CA GLU A 585 11.06 27.95 18.48
C GLU A 585 9.74 27.89 19.28
N GLY A 586 8.98 28.99 19.27
CA GLY A 586 7.71 29.09 19.98
C GLY A 586 6.50 28.77 19.10
N ARG A 587 5.61 27.89 19.58
CA ARG A 587 4.36 27.47 18.91
C ARG A 587 3.54 28.63 18.33
N VAL A 588 3.23 29.64 19.15
CA VAL A 588 2.33 30.74 18.74
C VAL A 588 2.97 31.58 17.64
N ALA A 589 4.26 31.91 17.77
CA ALA A 589 4.99 32.67 16.77
C ALA A 589 5.03 31.93 15.43
N TRP A 590 5.31 30.63 15.47
CA TRP A 590 5.30 29.77 14.29
C TRP A 590 3.92 29.72 13.61
N LEU A 591 2.85 29.50 14.38
CA LEU A 591 1.47 29.47 13.86
C LEU A 591 1.04 30.81 13.27
N LYS A 592 1.43 31.94 13.88
CA LYS A 592 1.17 33.29 13.35
C LYS A 592 1.80 33.45 11.98
N ARG A 593 3.09 33.13 11.84
CA ARG A 593 3.79 33.23 10.55
C ARG A 593 3.19 32.31 9.49
N PHE A 594 2.86 31.06 9.85
CA PHE A 594 2.25 30.13 8.90
C PHE A 594 0.86 30.60 8.41
N TYR A 595 0.01 31.07 9.33
CA TYR A 595 -1.39 31.37 9.00
C TYR A 595 -1.60 32.78 8.44
N PHE A 596 -0.97 33.78 9.04
CA PHE A 596 -1.11 35.18 8.66
C PHE A 596 0.01 35.69 7.75
N GLY A 597 1.13 34.99 7.68
CA GLY A 597 2.32 35.40 6.94
C GLY A 597 3.32 36.16 7.81
N ASP A 598 4.41 36.61 7.20
CA ASP A 598 5.41 37.47 7.84
C ASP A 598 5.75 38.64 6.90
N GLU A 599 5.36 39.86 7.30
CA GLU A 599 5.59 41.09 6.54
C GLU A 599 7.09 41.36 6.29
N ALA A 600 7.99 40.80 7.10
CA ALA A 600 9.43 41.02 6.99
C ALA A 600 10.14 40.09 5.98
N THR A 601 9.53 38.95 5.61
CA THR A 601 10.15 37.93 4.73
C THR A 601 9.37 37.65 3.44
N THR A 602 8.47 38.55 3.03
CA THR A 602 7.71 38.52 1.76
C THR A 602 6.77 37.32 1.55
N GLY A 603 6.58 36.43 2.53
CA GLY A 603 5.74 35.23 2.40
C GLY A 603 4.29 35.50 2.79
N GLU A 604 3.37 35.27 1.85
CA GLU A 604 1.93 35.29 2.11
C GLU A 604 1.53 34.12 3.02
N GLY A 605 0.76 34.39 4.08
CA GLY A 605 0.26 33.33 4.96
C GLY A 605 -0.84 32.49 4.31
N LEU A 606 -1.14 31.31 4.88
CA LEU A 606 -2.21 30.43 4.39
C LEU A 606 -3.55 31.16 4.18
N ARG A 607 -3.88 32.12 5.05
CA ARG A 607 -5.11 32.91 4.92
C ARG A 607 -5.09 33.80 3.67
N GLY A 608 -4.00 34.53 3.44
CA GLY A 608 -3.84 35.38 2.25
C GLY A 608 -3.97 34.54 0.98
N LEU A 609 -3.21 33.45 0.90
CA LEU A 609 -3.23 32.51 -0.23
C LEU A 609 -4.63 32.00 -0.58
N VAL A 610 -5.53 31.91 0.40
CA VAL A 610 -6.91 31.43 0.19
C VAL A 610 -7.89 32.57 -0.08
N ASP A 611 -7.65 33.75 0.46
CA ASP A 611 -8.47 34.93 0.20
C ASP A 611 -8.20 35.49 -1.22
N ASP A 612 -6.97 35.35 -1.74
CA ASP A 612 -6.50 35.91 -3.02
C ASP A 612 -6.53 34.91 -4.22
N LEU A 613 -7.25 33.78 -4.08
CA LEU A 613 -7.35 32.70 -5.09
C LEU A 613 -7.86 33.09 -6.49
N GLY A 614 -8.42 34.29 -6.66
CA GLY A 614 -9.00 34.76 -7.92
C GLY A 614 -10.09 33.84 -8.51
N GLU A 615 -10.36 34.00 -9.81
CA GLU A 615 -11.25 33.10 -10.54
C GLU A 615 -10.50 31.89 -11.09
N ILE A 616 -10.66 30.74 -10.43
CA ILE A 616 -10.13 29.46 -10.94
C ILE A 616 -11.11 28.84 -11.93
N ASP A 617 -10.67 28.56 -13.15
CA ASP A 617 -11.44 27.76 -14.12
C ASP A 617 -11.44 26.28 -13.71
N ALA A 618 -12.56 25.84 -13.11
CA ALA A 618 -12.75 24.46 -12.68
C ALA A 618 -12.72 23.46 -13.85
N LYS A 619 -13.17 23.88 -15.04
CA LYS A 619 -13.16 23.05 -16.24
C LYS A 619 -11.73 22.84 -16.70
N GLU A 620 -10.93 23.90 -16.74
CA GLU A 620 -9.52 23.82 -17.13
C GLU A 620 -8.73 22.92 -16.19
N ILE A 621 -8.81 23.14 -14.88
CA ILE A 621 -8.13 22.32 -13.85
C ILE A 621 -8.47 20.83 -13.96
N SER A 622 -9.73 20.54 -14.29
CA SER A 622 -10.22 19.18 -14.44
C SER A 622 -9.99 18.59 -15.84
N THR A 623 -9.20 19.26 -16.69
CA THR A 623 -8.89 18.83 -18.06
C THR A 623 -7.40 18.51 -18.18
N ILE A 624 -7.09 17.28 -18.60
CA ILE A 624 -5.74 16.80 -18.86
C ILE A 624 -5.59 16.55 -20.38
N PRO A 625 -4.65 17.22 -21.08
CA PRO A 625 -4.43 16.98 -22.50
C PRO A 625 -3.83 15.59 -22.74
N LEU A 626 -4.34 14.89 -23.76
CA LEU A 626 -3.76 13.63 -24.25
C LEU A 626 -2.95 13.81 -25.55
N GLY A 627 -3.19 14.92 -26.26
CA GLY A 627 -2.67 15.13 -27.61
C GLY A 627 -3.72 14.79 -28.69
N GLU A 628 -3.40 15.11 -29.95
CA GLU A 628 -4.26 14.85 -31.12
C GLU A 628 -5.72 15.36 -30.97
N GLY A 629 -5.90 16.51 -30.33
CA GLY A 629 -7.24 17.09 -30.14
C GLY A 629 -8.12 16.36 -29.11
N MET A 630 -7.56 15.44 -28.32
CA MET A 630 -8.28 14.72 -27.26
C MET A 630 -7.81 15.14 -25.86
N VAL A 631 -8.74 15.10 -24.90
CA VAL A 631 -8.51 15.40 -23.49
C VAL A 631 -9.17 14.35 -22.60
N VAL A 632 -8.61 14.14 -21.40
CA VAL A 632 -9.33 13.54 -20.28
C VAL A 632 -9.95 14.64 -19.44
N ARG A 633 -11.23 14.51 -19.12
CA ARG A 633 -11.93 15.38 -18.17
C ARG A 633 -12.37 14.63 -16.93
N VAL A 634 -12.18 15.23 -15.77
CA VAL A 634 -12.68 14.73 -14.48
C VAL A 634 -14.04 15.34 -14.20
N GLY A 635 -15.10 14.62 -14.54
CA GLY A 635 -16.47 15.06 -14.30
C GLY A 635 -17.08 14.56 -12.98
N ARG A 636 -18.31 15.03 -12.71
CA ARG A 636 -19.12 14.57 -11.56
C ARG A 636 -19.32 13.05 -11.54
N TYR A 637 -19.40 12.43 -12.71
CA TYR A 637 -19.68 10.99 -12.87
C TYR A 637 -18.42 10.12 -13.05
N GLY A 638 -17.23 10.73 -13.00
CA GLY A 638 -15.96 10.06 -13.21
C GLY A 638 -15.16 10.66 -14.37
N PRO A 639 -13.96 10.12 -14.62
CA PRO A 639 -13.13 10.53 -15.74
C PRO A 639 -13.70 10.03 -17.08
N TYR A 640 -13.60 10.87 -18.11
CA TYR A 640 -13.99 10.53 -19.48
C TYR A 640 -13.02 11.17 -20.47
N VAL A 641 -12.80 10.52 -21.61
CA VAL A 641 -12.15 11.11 -22.77
C VAL A 641 -13.18 11.96 -23.50
N GLU A 642 -12.75 13.11 -24.01
CA GLU A 642 -13.52 13.98 -24.89
C GLU A 642 -12.65 14.42 -26.09
N GLU A 643 -13.21 14.33 -27.30
CA GLU A 643 -12.64 15.02 -28.46
C GLU A 643 -12.94 16.52 -28.34
N VAL A 644 -11.91 17.35 -28.26
CA VAL A 644 -12.07 18.82 -28.17
C VAL A 644 -12.51 19.39 -29.52
N VAL A 645 -12.13 18.72 -30.61
CA VAL A 645 -12.51 19.10 -31.98
C VAL A 645 -13.45 18.01 -32.52
N PRO A 646 -14.74 18.31 -32.75
CA PRO A 646 -15.69 17.33 -33.24
C PRO A 646 -15.28 16.77 -34.61
N ALA A 647 -15.63 15.51 -34.89
CA ALA A 647 -15.43 14.90 -36.19
C ALA A 647 -16.05 15.76 -37.31
N GLY A 648 -15.26 16.09 -38.33
CA GLY A 648 -15.65 16.97 -39.43
C GLY A 648 -15.34 18.46 -39.21
N VAL A 649 -14.68 18.84 -38.10
CA VAL A 649 -14.22 20.23 -37.89
C VAL A 649 -12.74 20.35 -38.25
N ASP A 650 -12.41 21.26 -39.17
CA ASP A 650 -11.02 21.55 -39.53
C ASP A 650 -10.31 22.25 -38.36
N LEU A 651 -9.17 21.71 -37.93
CA LEU A 651 -8.41 22.17 -36.77
C LEU A 651 -7.79 23.57 -36.95
N ALA A 652 -7.53 23.99 -38.18
CA ALA A 652 -6.89 25.25 -38.52
C ALA A 652 -7.91 26.36 -38.87
N THR A 653 -9.04 25.99 -39.48
CA THR A 653 -10.05 26.95 -39.96
C THR A 653 -11.33 26.98 -39.14
N GLY A 654 -11.62 25.94 -38.36
CA GLY A 654 -12.84 25.81 -37.55
C GLY A 654 -14.11 25.48 -38.37
N GLU A 655 -13.97 25.18 -39.66
CA GLU A 655 -15.10 24.86 -40.55
C GLU A 655 -15.67 23.48 -40.23
N VAL A 656 -17.01 23.39 -40.12
CA VAL A 656 -17.74 22.14 -39.84
C VAL A 656 -18.23 21.53 -41.15
N ALA A 657 -17.82 20.30 -41.44
CA ALA A 657 -18.26 19.54 -42.61
C ALA A 657 -19.77 19.29 -42.60
N GLU A 658 -20.38 19.35 -43.78
CA GLU A 658 -21.83 19.17 -43.96
C GLU A 658 -22.28 17.79 -43.45
N GLY A 659 -23.14 17.77 -42.42
CA GLY A 659 -23.65 16.55 -41.78
C GLY A 659 -23.02 16.19 -40.43
N ALA A 660 -22.02 16.93 -39.93
CA ALA A 660 -21.48 16.74 -38.59
C ALA A 660 -22.40 17.34 -37.50
N THR A 661 -22.58 16.64 -36.38
CA THR A 661 -23.52 17.01 -35.30
C THR A 661 -23.00 18.11 -34.36
N GLY A 662 -21.75 18.56 -34.53
CA GLY A 662 -21.11 19.61 -33.70
C GLY A 662 -20.93 19.25 -32.22
N THR A 663 -21.27 18.04 -31.79
CA THR A 663 -21.17 17.58 -30.40
C THR A 663 -19.89 16.78 -30.20
N PRO A 664 -19.06 17.11 -29.20
CA PRO A 664 -17.82 16.40 -28.96
C PRO A 664 -18.10 14.97 -28.50
N ARG A 665 -17.45 13.99 -29.13
CA ARG A 665 -17.56 12.59 -28.75
C ARG A 665 -16.95 12.40 -27.36
N ARG A 666 -17.58 11.55 -26.55
CA ARG A 666 -17.16 11.25 -25.19
C ARG A 666 -17.15 9.76 -24.93
N ALA A 667 -16.17 9.30 -24.16
CA ALA A 667 -16.13 7.92 -23.69
C ALA A 667 -15.71 7.87 -22.22
N THR A 668 -16.44 7.12 -21.41
CA THR A 668 -16.09 6.97 -19.99
C THR A 668 -14.81 6.14 -19.85
N ILE A 669 -13.90 6.58 -18.98
CA ILE A 669 -12.69 5.82 -18.65
C ILE A 669 -13.02 4.88 -17.50
N THR A 670 -12.78 3.60 -17.69
CA THR A 670 -12.98 2.56 -16.67
C THR A 670 -11.83 2.57 -15.65
N ASP A 671 -12.11 2.13 -14.43
CA ASP A 671 -11.16 2.19 -13.30
C ASP A 671 -9.93 1.26 -13.49
N ASP A 672 -9.91 0.39 -14.50
CA ASP A 672 -8.81 -0.55 -14.80
C ASP A 672 -7.74 0.01 -15.75
N VAL A 673 -8.05 1.10 -16.46
CA VAL A 673 -7.11 1.79 -17.34
C VAL A 673 -6.26 2.76 -16.53
N ALA A 674 -4.97 2.50 -16.44
CA ALA A 674 -4.04 3.40 -15.78
C ALA A 674 -3.79 4.67 -16.63
N PRO A 675 -3.39 5.79 -16.02
CA PRO A 675 -3.14 7.02 -16.77
C PRO A 675 -2.08 6.90 -17.87
N ASP A 676 -0.99 6.13 -17.66
CA ASP A 676 0.01 5.86 -18.71
C ASP A 676 -0.49 4.97 -19.87
N GLU A 677 -1.53 4.16 -19.63
CA GLU A 677 -2.18 3.34 -20.66
C GLU A 677 -3.15 4.16 -21.53
N MET A 678 -3.53 5.36 -21.08
CA MET A 678 -4.44 6.27 -21.78
C MET A 678 -3.71 7.09 -22.86
N THR A 679 -3.27 6.41 -23.90
CA THR A 679 -2.67 7.03 -25.09
C THR A 679 -3.75 7.60 -26.03
N PRO A 680 -3.41 8.50 -26.99
CA PRO A 680 -4.32 8.90 -28.06
C PRO A 680 -4.96 7.70 -28.80
N ALA A 681 -4.20 6.62 -29.01
CA ALA A 681 -4.72 5.39 -29.61
C ALA A 681 -5.79 4.72 -28.74
N LYS A 682 -5.55 4.61 -27.43
CA LYS A 682 -6.54 4.05 -26.50
C LYS A 682 -7.78 4.94 -26.35
N ALA A 683 -7.58 6.26 -26.36
CA ALA A 683 -8.65 7.24 -26.35
C ALA A 683 -9.58 7.06 -27.58
N ARG A 684 -9.00 6.94 -28.79
CA ARG A 684 -9.76 6.67 -30.02
C ARG A 684 -10.54 5.36 -29.95
N GLU A 685 -9.91 4.27 -29.49
CA GLU A 685 -10.58 2.98 -29.28
C GLU A 685 -11.81 3.12 -28.36
N LEU A 686 -11.66 3.82 -27.23
CA LEU A 686 -12.77 4.04 -26.29
C LEU A 686 -13.90 4.88 -26.91
N LEU A 687 -13.54 5.92 -27.68
CA LEU A 687 -14.50 6.77 -28.38
C LEU A 687 -15.25 6.01 -29.47
N GLU A 688 -14.61 5.08 -30.16
CA GLU A 688 -15.23 4.18 -31.15
C GLU A 688 -16.22 3.23 -30.49
N VAL A 689 -15.83 2.56 -29.40
CA VAL A 689 -16.75 1.71 -28.62
C VAL A 689 -17.93 2.51 -28.07
N ALA A 690 -17.69 3.75 -27.66
CA ALA A 690 -18.73 4.65 -27.17
C ALA A 690 -19.54 5.34 -28.29
N ALA A 691 -19.21 5.13 -29.57
CA ALA A 691 -20.01 5.68 -30.67
C ALA A 691 -21.44 5.13 -30.69
N ASP A 692 -21.63 3.92 -30.15
CA ASP A 692 -22.93 3.28 -29.94
C ASP A 692 -23.56 3.60 -28.56
N ASP A 693 -22.98 4.51 -27.78
CA ASP A 693 -23.54 4.96 -26.49
C ASP A 693 -24.86 5.72 -26.71
N GLY A 694 -25.94 5.18 -26.14
CA GLY A 694 -27.29 5.69 -26.35
C GLY A 694 -28.06 5.03 -27.49
N ARG A 695 -27.54 3.95 -28.10
CA ARG A 695 -28.27 3.20 -29.13
C ARG A 695 -29.60 2.67 -28.61
N VAL A 696 -30.68 3.10 -29.24
CA VAL A 696 -32.05 2.62 -28.96
C VAL A 696 -32.19 1.21 -29.51
N LEU A 697 -32.42 0.25 -28.61
CA LEU A 697 -32.61 -1.16 -28.98
C LEU A 697 -34.07 -1.44 -29.39
N GLY A 698 -35.00 -0.62 -28.89
CA GLY A 698 -36.43 -0.69 -29.16
C GLY A 698 -37.27 -0.38 -27.92
N ARG A 699 -38.56 -0.72 -27.96
CA ARG A 699 -39.49 -0.54 -26.83
C ARG A 699 -39.78 -1.87 -26.17
N ASP A 700 -39.71 -1.91 -24.84
CA ASP A 700 -40.14 -3.05 -24.04
C ASP A 700 -41.64 -3.29 -24.25
N PRO A 701 -42.07 -4.47 -24.77
CA PRO A 701 -43.48 -4.79 -24.98
C PRO A 701 -44.34 -4.75 -23.71
N GLU A 702 -43.76 -4.99 -22.53
CA GLU A 702 -44.51 -5.01 -21.27
C GLU A 702 -44.76 -3.62 -20.70
N THR A 703 -43.75 -2.75 -20.78
CA THR A 703 -43.80 -1.42 -20.16
C THR A 703 -44.02 -0.27 -21.16
N GLY A 704 -43.87 -0.53 -22.46
CA GLY A 704 -43.90 0.47 -23.53
C GLY A 704 -42.71 1.44 -23.55
N ARG A 705 -41.75 1.26 -22.63
CA ARG A 705 -40.60 2.15 -22.42
C ARG A 705 -39.48 1.83 -23.39
N GLU A 706 -38.77 2.86 -23.80
CA GLU A 706 -37.59 2.71 -24.65
C GLU A 706 -36.43 2.09 -23.87
N ILE A 707 -35.73 1.13 -24.49
CA ILE A 707 -34.53 0.51 -23.95
C ILE A 707 -33.33 1.00 -24.74
N VAL A 708 -32.33 1.52 -24.03
CA VAL A 708 -31.09 2.03 -24.61
C VAL A 708 -29.88 1.27 -24.07
N ALA A 709 -28.93 0.98 -24.95
CA ALA A 709 -27.60 0.52 -24.58
C ALA A 709 -26.70 1.74 -24.31
N ARG A 710 -25.89 1.68 -23.25
CA ARG A 710 -25.03 2.79 -22.82
C ARG A 710 -23.66 2.31 -22.36
N ALA A 711 -22.66 3.16 -22.54
CA ALA A 711 -21.32 2.98 -22.00
C ALA A 711 -21.22 3.65 -20.62
N GLY A 712 -21.02 2.85 -19.55
CA GLY A 712 -20.96 3.34 -18.17
C GLY A 712 -19.61 3.16 -17.52
N ARG A 713 -19.39 3.84 -16.38
CA ARG A 713 -18.15 3.73 -15.57
C ARG A 713 -17.78 2.29 -15.19
N TYR A 714 -18.77 1.43 -15.00
CA TYR A 714 -18.57 0.03 -14.60
C TYR A 714 -18.60 -0.94 -15.80
N GLY A 715 -18.51 -0.42 -17.01
CA GLY A 715 -18.69 -1.16 -18.25
C GLY A 715 -20.02 -0.85 -18.94
N PRO A 716 -20.25 -1.45 -20.13
CA PRO A 716 -21.48 -1.26 -20.89
C PRO A 716 -22.70 -1.82 -20.14
N TYR A 717 -23.85 -1.15 -20.28
CA TYR A 717 -25.10 -1.52 -19.63
C TYR A 717 -26.31 -1.16 -20.50
N VAL A 718 -27.44 -1.81 -20.25
CA VAL A 718 -28.74 -1.42 -20.79
C VAL A 718 -29.58 -0.75 -19.71
N THR A 719 -30.39 0.22 -20.11
CA THR A 719 -31.31 0.91 -19.22
C THR A 719 -32.61 1.22 -19.94
N GLU A 720 -33.72 1.19 -19.20
CA GLU A 720 -34.95 1.80 -19.69
C GLU A 720 -34.89 3.32 -19.56
N VAL A 721 -35.51 4.02 -20.52
CA VAL A 721 -35.72 5.47 -20.49
C VAL A 721 -37.06 5.73 -19.81
N ILE A 722 -37.03 6.48 -18.72
CA ILE A 722 -38.24 7.01 -18.08
C ILE A 722 -38.30 8.49 -18.43
N GLU A 723 -39.33 8.90 -19.17
CA GLU A 723 -39.61 10.32 -19.42
C GLU A 723 -39.90 11.01 -18.08
N ASP A 724 -38.97 11.86 -17.64
CA ASP A 724 -39.20 12.76 -16.52
C ASP A 724 -40.02 13.94 -17.05
N GLU A 725 -41.32 13.99 -16.76
CA GLU A 725 -42.08 15.25 -16.87
C GLU A 725 -41.44 16.27 -15.91
N GLY A 726 -40.49 17.08 -16.42
CA GLY A 726 -39.83 18.14 -15.66
C GLY A 726 -38.33 18.34 -15.88
N ALA A 727 -37.77 17.95 -17.02
CA ALA A 727 -36.45 18.43 -17.47
C ALA A 727 -36.62 19.53 -18.53
N GLY A 728 -37.14 20.68 -18.11
CA GLY A 728 -37.01 21.91 -18.89
C GLY A 728 -35.58 22.44 -18.80
N GLU A 729 -35.06 22.90 -19.94
CA GLU A 729 -33.79 23.62 -20.09
C GLU A 729 -33.58 24.64 -18.96
N THR A 730 -32.41 24.61 -18.32
CA THR A 730 -32.03 25.60 -17.31
C THR A 730 -30.95 26.51 -17.89
N SER A 731 -31.40 27.68 -18.31
CA SER A 731 -30.60 28.90 -18.44
C SER A 731 -30.02 29.29 -17.08
N GLU A 732 -28.78 29.80 -17.09
CA GLU A 732 -28.05 30.37 -15.96
C GLU A 732 -28.76 31.60 -15.37
N THR A 733 -28.92 31.68 -14.05
CA THR A 733 -28.53 32.81 -13.17
C THR A 733 -29.08 32.68 -11.73
N ASP A 734 -28.19 32.98 -10.79
CA ASP A 734 -28.39 33.53 -9.43
C ASP A 734 -28.97 32.73 -8.23
N ALA A 735 -28.61 33.24 -7.05
CA ALA A 735 -28.32 32.54 -5.81
C ALA A 735 -29.38 32.62 -4.68
N LYS A 736 -29.50 31.50 -3.93
CA LYS A 736 -29.93 31.30 -2.50
C LYS A 736 -31.40 31.65 -2.07
N PRO A 737 -31.90 31.19 -0.89
CA PRO A 737 -31.69 29.92 -0.16
C PRO A 737 -33.00 29.22 0.34
N ARG A 738 -32.92 27.89 0.50
CA ARG A 738 -33.68 26.95 1.38
C ARG A 738 -35.07 27.34 1.91
N ALA A 739 -36.09 26.62 1.42
CA ALA A 739 -37.33 26.30 2.15
C ALA A 739 -37.54 24.77 2.27
N ARG A 740 -38.20 24.36 3.35
CA ARG A 740 -38.43 22.99 3.86
C ARG A 740 -38.86 21.98 2.78
N LYS A 741 -38.15 20.84 2.71
CA LYS A 741 -38.59 19.63 1.99
C LYS A 741 -39.74 18.96 2.74
N THR A 742 -40.96 19.09 2.24
CA THR A 742 -42.01 18.08 2.40
C THR A 742 -41.64 16.85 1.55
N ALA A 743 -42.05 15.66 2.01
CA ALA A 743 -41.67 14.37 1.46
C ALA A 743 -42.03 14.27 -0.04
N LYS A 744 -41.01 14.20 -0.90
CA LYS A 744 -41.14 13.97 -2.35
C LYS A 744 -41.53 12.51 -2.56
N ALA A 745 -42.64 12.27 -3.27
CA ALA A 745 -43.03 10.95 -3.74
C ALA A 745 -41.86 10.25 -4.46
N ALA A 746 -41.69 8.95 -4.26
CA ALA A 746 -40.58 8.18 -4.82
C ALA A 746 -40.65 8.20 -6.35
N LYS A 747 -39.74 8.94 -7.01
CA LYS A 747 -39.53 8.84 -8.45
C LYS A 747 -39.18 7.38 -8.80
N ALA A 748 -39.86 6.81 -9.79
CA ALA A 748 -39.53 5.49 -10.32
C ALA A 748 -38.10 5.52 -10.87
N LYS A 749 -37.25 4.58 -10.43
CA LYS A 749 -35.88 4.45 -10.95
C LYS A 749 -35.89 3.57 -12.20
N PRO A 750 -35.13 3.91 -13.25
CA PRO A 750 -35.04 3.07 -14.42
C PRO A 750 -34.39 1.72 -14.05
N ARG A 751 -34.96 0.62 -14.57
CA ARG A 751 -34.30 -0.68 -14.60
C ARG A 751 -33.00 -0.57 -15.41
N THR A 752 -31.93 -1.12 -14.86
CA THR A 752 -30.57 -1.09 -15.43
C THR A 752 -29.94 -2.47 -15.27
N ALA A 753 -29.19 -2.92 -16.28
CA ALA A 753 -28.46 -4.18 -16.22
C ALA A 753 -27.13 -4.07 -17.01
N SER A 754 -26.03 -4.52 -16.41
CA SER A 754 -24.73 -4.58 -17.08
C SER A 754 -24.71 -5.66 -18.15
N LEU A 755 -24.02 -5.40 -19.26
CA LEU A 755 -23.69 -6.42 -20.25
C LEU A 755 -22.71 -7.45 -19.66
N PHE A 756 -22.74 -8.65 -20.22
CA PHE A 756 -21.80 -9.72 -19.91
C PHE A 756 -20.47 -9.51 -20.62
N LYS A 757 -19.44 -10.25 -20.20
CA LYS A 757 -18.06 -10.03 -20.68
C LYS A 757 -17.90 -10.31 -22.19
N ASP A 758 -18.71 -11.20 -22.73
CA ASP A 758 -18.74 -11.62 -24.12
C ASP A 758 -19.73 -10.83 -25.00
N MET A 759 -20.50 -9.91 -24.40
CA MET A 759 -21.47 -9.07 -25.11
C MET A 759 -20.85 -7.76 -25.55
N ASP A 760 -21.23 -7.30 -26.73
CA ASP A 760 -20.76 -6.07 -27.33
C ASP A 760 -21.91 -5.06 -27.56
N LEU A 761 -21.62 -3.78 -27.36
CA LEU A 761 -22.60 -2.70 -27.52
C LEU A 761 -23.12 -2.58 -28.94
N ALA A 762 -22.30 -2.86 -29.96
CA ALA A 762 -22.70 -2.74 -31.36
C ALA A 762 -23.69 -3.84 -31.78
N SER A 763 -23.50 -5.06 -31.28
CA SER A 763 -24.27 -6.25 -31.67
C SER A 763 -25.48 -6.57 -30.80
N LEU A 764 -25.67 -5.89 -29.66
CA LEU A 764 -26.75 -6.20 -28.72
C LEU A 764 -28.15 -5.98 -29.33
N ASP A 765 -29.06 -6.92 -29.14
CA ASP A 765 -30.46 -6.81 -29.56
C ASP A 765 -31.42 -6.55 -28.39
N LEU A 766 -32.66 -6.17 -28.71
CA LEU A 766 -33.69 -5.89 -27.71
C LEU A 766 -34.03 -7.11 -26.85
N GLU A 767 -34.06 -8.31 -27.44
CA GLU A 767 -34.41 -9.54 -26.73
C GLU A 767 -33.40 -9.84 -25.62
N THR A 768 -32.12 -9.76 -25.94
CA THR A 768 -31.02 -9.95 -25.00
C THR A 768 -31.01 -8.86 -23.93
N ALA A 769 -31.27 -7.61 -24.30
CA ALA A 769 -31.38 -6.51 -23.35
C ALA A 769 -32.53 -6.69 -22.34
N LEU A 770 -33.71 -7.15 -22.80
CA LEU A 770 -34.85 -7.43 -21.92
C LEU A 770 -34.55 -8.60 -20.98
N LYS A 771 -33.82 -9.63 -21.44
CA LYS A 771 -33.33 -10.72 -20.57
C LYS A 771 -32.41 -10.17 -19.48
N LEU A 772 -31.47 -9.29 -19.81
CA LEU A 772 -30.59 -8.65 -18.82
C LEU A 772 -31.39 -7.80 -17.81
N LEU A 773 -32.36 -7.01 -18.28
CA LEU A 773 -33.21 -6.15 -17.43
C LEU A 773 -34.18 -6.93 -16.53
N SER A 774 -34.35 -8.24 -16.76
CA SER A 774 -35.09 -9.13 -15.86
C SER A 774 -34.29 -9.51 -14.60
N LEU A 775 -32.99 -9.18 -14.55
CA LEU A 775 -32.14 -9.40 -13.38
C LEU A 775 -32.30 -8.24 -12.37
N PRO A 776 -32.35 -8.52 -11.04
CA PRO A 776 -32.24 -9.82 -10.38
C PRO A 776 -33.44 -10.76 -10.63
N ARG A 777 -33.17 -12.01 -11.02
CA ARG A 777 -34.20 -13.04 -11.25
C ARG A 777 -34.49 -13.78 -9.95
N VAL A 778 -35.77 -13.91 -9.57
CA VAL A 778 -36.19 -14.79 -8.47
C VAL A 778 -36.11 -16.25 -8.91
N VAL A 779 -35.19 -17.02 -8.31
CA VAL A 779 -35.02 -18.45 -8.59
C VAL A 779 -36.09 -19.27 -7.87
N GLY A 780 -36.51 -18.81 -6.69
CA GLY A 780 -37.57 -19.43 -5.91
C GLY A 780 -37.49 -19.06 -4.43
N VAL A 781 -38.36 -19.67 -3.62
CA VAL A 781 -38.40 -19.48 -2.16
C VAL A 781 -37.92 -20.77 -1.50
N ASP A 782 -37.05 -20.66 -0.50
CA ASP A 782 -36.57 -21.84 0.23
C ASP A 782 -37.61 -22.39 1.22
N GLY A 783 -37.29 -23.51 1.88
CA GLY A 783 -38.15 -24.12 2.90
C GLY A 783 -38.41 -23.26 4.15
N GLU A 784 -37.73 -22.12 4.31
CA GLU A 784 -37.90 -21.16 5.42
C GLU A 784 -38.64 -19.88 4.99
N GLY A 785 -39.09 -19.78 3.74
CA GLY A 785 -39.80 -18.62 3.22
C GLY A 785 -38.91 -17.46 2.74
N ILE A 786 -37.60 -17.68 2.61
CA ILE A 786 -36.62 -16.69 2.15
C ILE A 786 -36.42 -16.82 0.63
N GLU A 787 -36.61 -15.69 -0.06
CA GLU A 787 -36.39 -15.58 -1.51
C GLU A 787 -34.92 -15.74 -1.88
N ILE A 788 -34.66 -16.54 -2.91
CA ILE A 788 -33.35 -16.72 -3.54
C ILE A 788 -33.36 -16.00 -4.89
N THR A 789 -32.47 -15.03 -5.05
CA THR A 789 -32.31 -14.28 -6.30
C THR A 789 -30.97 -14.56 -6.97
N ALA A 790 -30.98 -14.69 -8.29
CA ALA A 790 -29.79 -14.70 -9.14
C ALA A 790 -29.54 -13.30 -9.69
N GLN A 791 -28.32 -12.80 -9.49
CA GLN A 791 -27.94 -11.44 -9.86
C GLN A 791 -26.49 -11.36 -10.31
N ASN A 792 -26.19 -10.46 -11.27
CA ASN A 792 -24.82 -10.14 -11.65
C ASN A 792 -24.29 -8.98 -10.79
N GLY A 793 -23.01 -9.01 -10.42
CA GLY A 793 -22.37 -7.95 -9.66
C GLY A 793 -20.92 -7.75 -10.06
N ARG A 794 -20.23 -6.82 -9.38
CA ARG A 794 -18.83 -6.45 -9.69
C ARG A 794 -17.85 -7.63 -9.80
N TYR A 795 -18.12 -8.74 -9.10
CA TYR A 795 -17.26 -9.92 -9.06
C TYR A 795 -17.81 -11.12 -9.84
N GLY A 796 -18.76 -10.87 -10.76
CA GLY A 796 -19.44 -11.88 -11.55
C GLY A 796 -20.77 -12.35 -10.97
N PRO A 797 -21.35 -13.42 -11.54
CA PRO A 797 -22.71 -13.89 -11.25
C PRO A 797 -22.79 -14.54 -9.86
N TYR A 798 -23.89 -14.32 -9.14
CA TYR A 798 -24.09 -14.90 -7.81
C TYR A 798 -25.56 -15.07 -7.43
N LEU A 799 -25.80 -16.01 -6.53
CA LEU A 799 -27.05 -16.19 -5.82
C LEU A 799 -27.04 -15.40 -4.52
N LYS A 800 -28.20 -14.86 -4.13
CA LYS A 800 -28.41 -14.18 -2.85
C LYS A 800 -29.65 -14.74 -2.14
N LYS A 801 -29.49 -15.11 -0.88
CA LYS A 801 -30.53 -15.60 0.02
C LYS A 801 -30.44 -14.80 1.32
N GLY A 802 -31.27 -13.76 1.46
CA GLY A 802 -31.16 -12.79 2.55
C GLY A 802 -29.79 -12.09 2.59
N THR A 803 -28.97 -12.42 3.59
CA THR A 803 -27.58 -11.91 3.74
C THR A 803 -26.51 -12.91 3.29
N ASP A 804 -26.88 -14.15 2.93
CA ASP A 804 -25.92 -15.12 2.36
C ASP A 804 -25.84 -14.95 0.84
N SER A 805 -24.63 -15.07 0.29
CA SER A 805 -24.38 -14.91 -1.14
C SER A 805 -23.36 -15.95 -1.60
N ARG A 806 -23.61 -16.57 -2.76
CA ARG A 806 -22.82 -17.66 -3.34
C ARG A 806 -22.52 -17.37 -4.80
N SER A 807 -21.25 -17.36 -5.18
CA SER A 807 -20.84 -17.16 -6.57
C SER A 807 -21.32 -18.30 -7.46
N LEU A 808 -21.72 -17.95 -8.67
CA LEU A 808 -21.95 -18.86 -9.78
C LEU A 808 -20.66 -18.92 -10.64
N GLN A 809 -20.57 -19.93 -11.50
CA GLN A 809 -19.40 -20.17 -12.33
C GLN A 809 -19.45 -19.42 -13.65
N THR A 810 -20.65 -19.30 -14.24
CA THR A 810 -20.84 -18.66 -15.55
C THR A 810 -22.02 -17.70 -15.50
N GLU A 811 -21.99 -16.67 -16.36
CA GLU A 811 -23.05 -15.65 -16.42
C GLU A 811 -24.38 -16.25 -16.90
N GLN A 812 -24.32 -17.29 -17.74
CA GLN A 812 -25.48 -18.05 -18.20
C GLN A 812 -26.29 -18.69 -17.05
N GLN A 813 -25.62 -19.08 -15.95
CA GLN A 813 -26.30 -19.66 -14.79
C GLN A 813 -27.27 -18.68 -14.12
N LEU A 814 -27.19 -17.37 -14.39
CA LEU A 814 -28.16 -16.41 -13.88
C LEU A 814 -29.58 -16.67 -14.40
N PHE A 815 -29.68 -17.22 -15.61
CA PHE A 815 -30.95 -17.51 -16.29
C PHE A 815 -31.39 -18.95 -16.11
N ASP A 816 -30.46 -19.89 -16.06
CA ASP A 816 -30.81 -21.31 -16.16
C ASP A 816 -30.82 -22.05 -14.81
N ILE A 817 -30.22 -21.47 -13.75
CA ILE A 817 -30.12 -22.16 -12.46
C ILE A 817 -31.48 -22.44 -11.84
N THR A 818 -31.72 -23.68 -11.45
CA THR A 818 -32.97 -24.11 -10.82
C THR A 818 -32.96 -23.91 -9.30
N LEU A 819 -34.14 -23.94 -8.67
CA LEU A 819 -34.25 -23.85 -7.21
C LEU A 819 -33.50 -24.99 -6.50
N ASP A 820 -33.57 -26.21 -7.03
CA ASP A 820 -32.89 -27.37 -6.46
C ASP A 820 -31.37 -27.23 -6.52
N GLU A 821 -30.82 -26.73 -7.63
CA GLU A 821 -29.40 -26.44 -7.77
C GLU A 821 -28.96 -25.30 -6.84
N ALA A 822 -29.77 -24.24 -6.73
CA ALA A 822 -29.49 -23.15 -5.81
C ALA A 822 -29.47 -23.64 -4.34
N LEU A 823 -30.43 -24.47 -3.95
CA LEU A 823 -30.48 -25.09 -2.62
C LEU A 823 -29.29 -26.02 -2.39
N ALA A 824 -28.85 -26.78 -3.40
CA ALA A 824 -27.65 -27.61 -3.32
C ALA A 824 -26.38 -26.76 -3.09
N ILE A 825 -26.25 -25.60 -3.76
CA ILE A 825 -25.14 -24.66 -3.53
C ILE A 825 -25.18 -24.08 -2.11
N TYR A 826 -26.36 -23.78 -1.56
CA TYR A 826 -26.51 -23.30 -0.19
C TYR A 826 -26.28 -24.39 0.86
N ALA A 827 -26.56 -25.65 0.56
CA ALA A 827 -26.27 -26.80 1.41
C ALA A 827 -24.75 -27.04 1.56
N GLN A 828 -23.95 -26.61 0.59
CA GLN A 828 -22.50 -26.67 0.70
C GLN A 828 -21.96 -25.64 1.73
N PRO A 829 -20.95 -26.00 2.53
CA PRO A 829 -20.34 -25.07 3.49
C PRO A 829 -19.83 -23.83 2.77
N LYS A 830 -20.03 -22.64 3.38
CA LYS A 830 -19.64 -21.35 2.79
C LYS A 830 -18.14 -21.30 2.49
N GLN A 831 -17.79 -21.56 1.23
CA GLN A 831 -16.42 -21.49 0.74
C GLN A 831 -16.12 -20.02 0.44
N ARG A 832 -15.29 -19.39 1.28
CA ARG A 832 -14.65 -18.13 0.91
C ARG A 832 -13.58 -18.44 -0.14
N GLY A 833 -13.86 -18.12 -1.41
CA GLY A 833 -12.84 -18.01 -2.46
C GLY A 833 -12.24 -19.30 -2.99
N ARG A 834 -13.02 -20.38 -3.14
CA ARG A 834 -12.65 -21.53 -3.99
C ARG A 834 -13.67 -21.64 -5.11
N ALA A 835 -13.25 -21.41 -6.34
CA ALA A 835 -13.98 -21.91 -7.51
C ALA A 835 -14.03 -23.45 -7.42
N ALA A 836 -15.04 -24.07 -8.02
CA ALA A 836 -15.05 -25.52 -8.20
C ALA A 836 -13.81 -25.93 -9.02
N ALA A 837 -13.24 -27.10 -8.70
CA ALA A 837 -12.05 -27.59 -9.39
C ALA A 837 -12.35 -27.78 -10.87
N ALA A 838 -11.56 -27.12 -11.73
CA ALA A 838 -11.54 -27.42 -13.16
C ALA A 838 -11.23 -28.92 -13.39
N PRO A 839 -11.73 -29.52 -14.48
CA PRO A 839 -11.33 -30.87 -14.89
C PRO A 839 -9.80 -30.96 -15.00
N PRO A 840 -9.20 -32.13 -14.69
CA PRO A 840 -7.75 -32.28 -14.73
C PRO A 840 -7.19 -32.01 -16.13
N LEU A 841 -6.05 -31.31 -16.17
CA LEU A 841 -5.32 -31.01 -17.40
C LEU A 841 -4.77 -32.27 -18.08
N LYS A 842 -4.43 -33.31 -17.28
CA LYS A 842 -3.91 -34.59 -17.77
C LYS A 842 -4.03 -35.67 -16.69
N GLU A 843 -4.27 -36.92 -17.07
CA GLU A 843 -4.21 -38.08 -16.17
C GLU A 843 -2.89 -38.84 -16.38
N LEU A 844 -2.21 -39.18 -15.28
CA LEU A 844 -0.86 -39.77 -15.29
C LEU A 844 -0.83 -41.23 -14.82
N GLY A 845 -1.99 -41.86 -14.63
CA GLY A 845 -2.09 -43.24 -14.12
C GLY A 845 -1.98 -43.34 -12.60
N ALA A 846 -1.79 -44.55 -12.07
CA ALA A 846 -1.73 -44.79 -10.62
C ALA A 846 -0.30 -44.61 -10.08
N ASP A 847 -0.14 -43.86 -8.98
CA ASP A 847 1.14 -43.67 -8.32
C ASP A 847 1.69 -45.01 -7.80
N PRO A 848 2.94 -45.41 -8.15
CA PRO A 848 3.52 -46.68 -7.70
C PRO A 848 3.70 -46.78 -6.17
N VAL A 849 3.66 -45.65 -5.44
CA VAL A 849 3.79 -45.62 -3.98
C VAL A 849 2.44 -45.58 -3.26
N SER A 850 1.51 -44.70 -3.67
CA SER A 850 0.19 -44.58 -3.01
C SER A 850 -0.92 -45.42 -3.64
N GLY A 851 -0.71 -45.96 -4.85
CA GLY A 851 -1.70 -46.73 -5.62
C GLY A 851 -2.89 -45.90 -6.13
N LYS A 852 -2.85 -44.56 -5.96
CA LYS A 852 -3.96 -43.64 -6.27
C LYS A 852 -3.81 -43.03 -7.66
N PRO A 853 -4.92 -42.73 -8.36
CA PRO A 853 -4.87 -42.06 -9.65
C PRO A 853 -4.27 -40.67 -9.49
N VAL A 854 -3.26 -40.38 -10.29
CA VAL A 854 -2.52 -39.12 -10.33
C VAL A 854 -2.99 -38.29 -11.51
N VAL A 855 -3.30 -37.02 -11.23
CA VAL A 855 -3.78 -36.08 -12.23
C VAL A 855 -3.07 -34.74 -12.11
N VAL A 856 -2.89 -34.06 -13.23
CA VAL A 856 -2.41 -32.68 -13.32
C VAL A 856 -3.63 -31.75 -13.26
N LYS A 857 -3.59 -30.71 -12.45
CA LYS A 857 -4.67 -29.72 -12.32
C LYS A 857 -4.11 -28.31 -12.37
N ASP A 858 -4.92 -27.36 -12.83
CA ASP A 858 -4.58 -25.95 -12.74
C ASP A 858 -4.99 -25.36 -11.39
N GLY A 859 -4.13 -24.53 -10.81
CA GLY A 859 -4.29 -24.00 -9.46
C GLY A 859 -3.87 -22.55 -9.33
N ARG A 860 -4.28 -21.89 -8.24
CA ARG A 860 -3.98 -20.47 -7.96
C ARG A 860 -2.49 -20.10 -8.02
N PHE A 861 -1.59 -21.07 -7.86
CA PHE A 861 -0.14 -20.89 -7.84
C PHE A 861 0.55 -21.55 -9.05
N GLY A 862 -0.22 -21.80 -10.11
CA GLY A 862 0.20 -22.55 -11.29
C GLY A 862 -0.23 -24.03 -11.26
N PRO A 863 0.00 -24.75 -12.37
CA PRO A 863 -0.31 -26.17 -12.52
C PRO A 863 0.36 -27.04 -11.45
N TYR A 864 -0.30 -28.10 -11.02
CA TYR A 864 0.22 -29.02 -10.02
C TYR A 864 -0.23 -30.47 -10.25
N VAL A 865 0.59 -31.42 -9.83
CA VAL A 865 0.28 -32.85 -9.82
C VAL A 865 -0.34 -33.23 -8.47
N THR A 866 -1.37 -34.06 -8.49
CA THR A 866 -2.07 -34.53 -7.29
C THR A 866 -2.52 -35.99 -7.39
N ASP A 867 -2.38 -36.73 -6.30
CA ASP A 867 -2.97 -38.07 -6.11
C ASP A 867 -4.27 -38.04 -5.27
N GLY A 868 -4.83 -36.84 -5.07
CA GLY A 868 -5.99 -36.58 -4.22
C GLY A 868 -5.64 -36.24 -2.76
N GLU A 869 -4.44 -36.58 -2.29
CA GLU A 869 -4.00 -36.28 -0.90
C GLU A 869 -2.76 -35.38 -0.86
N THR A 870 -1.80 -35.63 -1.73
CA THR A 870 -0.55 -34.88 -1.87
C THR A 870 -0.63 -34.02 -3.12
N ASN A 871 -0.31 -32.72 -3.01
CA ASN A 871 -0.28 -31.79 -4.13
C ASN A 871 1.14 -31.25 -4.31
N ALA A 872 1.73 -31.44 -5.49
CA ALA A 872 3.05 -30.96 -5.85
C ALA A 872 2.97 -30.01 -7.06
N THR A 873 3.32 -28.74 -6.88
CA THR A 873 3.33 -27.73 -7.96
C THR A 873 4.35 -28.12 -9.04
N LEU A 874 3.98 -27.98 -10.31
CA LEU A 874 4.91 -28.13 -11.44
C LEU A 874 6.02 -27.07 -11.33
N ARG A 875 7.26 -27.44 -11.67
CA ARG A 875 8.37 -26.49 -11.73
C ARG A 875 8.27 -25.70 -13.03
N LYS A 876 9.05 -24.61 -13.14
CA LYS A 876 9.01 -23.68 -14.29
C LYS A 876 9.25 -24.38 -15.64
N ASP A 877 9.98 -25.50 -15.64
CA ASP A 877 10.34 -26.26 -16.84
C ASP A 877 9.40 -27.44 -17.13
N ASP A 878 8.45 -27.72 -16.22
CA ASP A 878 7.47 -28.79 -16.41
C ASP A 878 6.25 -28.22 -17.17
N ASP A 879 6.05 -28.64 -18.42
CA ASP A 879 4.85 -28.29 -19.19
C ASP A 879 3.64 -29.18 -18.80
N PRO A 880 2.48 -28.60 -18.45
CA PRO A 880 1.32 -29.35 -17.96
C PRO A 880 0.73 -30.34 -18.98
N GLY A 881 0.87 -30.07 -20.29
CA GLY A 881 0.35 -30.91 -21.36
C GLY A 881 1.25 -32.11 -21.68
N SER A 882 2.57 -31.95 -21.53
CA SER A 882 3.58 -32.95 -21.93
C SER A 882 4.27 -33.70 -20.79
N ILE A 883 4.04 -33.31 -19.53
CA ILE A 883 4.60 -34.02 -18.36
C ILE A 883 4.35 -35.53 -18.39
N THR A 884 5.37 -36.32 -18.07
CA THR A 884 5.31 -37.79 -18.03
C THR A 884 4.85 -38.32 -16.67
N PRO A 885 4.29 -39.54 -16.58
CA PRO A 885 3.91 -40.16 -15.32
C PRO A 885 5.06 -40.22 -14.30
N GLU A 886 6.26 -40.58 -14.72
CA GLU A 886 7.44 -40.73 -13.85
C GLU A 886 7.80 -39.41 -13.18
N ARG A 887 7.76 -38.32 -13.95
CA ARG A 887 8.01 -36.96 -13.45
C ARG A 887 6.92 -36.51 -12.47
N GLY A 888 5.67 -36.86 -12.73
CA GLY A 888 4.56 -36.59 -11.82
C GLY A 888 4.68 -37.32 -10.48
N PHE A 889 5.11 -38.60 -10.50
CA PHE A 889 5.33 -39.40 -9.29
C PHE A 889 6.53 -38.89 -8.48
N GLU A 890 7.60 -38.48 -9.16
CA GLU A 890 8.79 -37.88 -8.53
C GLU A 890 8.41 -36.62 -7.71
N LEU A 891 7.64 -35.70 -8.30
CA LEU A 891 7.19 -34.47 -7.64
C LEU A 891 6.32 -34.76 -6.41
N LEU A 892 5.46 -35.77 -6.47
CA LEU A 892 4.64 -36.21 -5.34
C LEU A 892 5.49 -36.85 -4.24
N ALA A 893 6.47 -37.69 -4.60
CA ALA A 893 7.37 -38.33 -3.65
C ALA A 893 8.23 -37.29 -2.89
N GLU A 894 8.79 -36.31 -3.60
CA GLU A 894 9.50 -35.19 -2.98
C GLU A 894 8.62 -34.40 -2.01
N LYS A 895 7.34 -34.21 -2.37
CA LYS A 895 6.40 -33.47 -1.53
C LYS A 895 6.04 -34.24 -0.27
N ARG A 896 5.86 -35.57 -0.36
CA ARG A 896 5.63 -36.44 0.81
C ARG A 896 6.84 -36.46 1.74
N ALA A 897 8.05 -36.50 1.18
CA ALA A 897 9.29 -36.45 1.94
C ALA A 897 9.45 -35.14 2.76
N LYS A 898 8.85 -34.03 2.29
CA LYS A 898 8.89 -32.72 2.97
C LYS A 898 7.87 -32.58 4.13
N GLY A 899 6.89 -33.49 4.27
CA GLY A 899 5.94 -33.55 5.39
C GLY A 899 4.88 -32.41 5.47
N PRO A 900 3.80 -32.58 6.26
CA PRO A 900 2.69 -31.63 6.32
C PRO A 900 2.95 -30.42 7.25
N THR A 901 2.72 -29.21 6.75
CA THR A 901 2.73 -27.98 7.55
C THR A 901 1.40 -27.82 8.31
N THR A 902 1.33 -28.33 9.55
CA THR A 902 0.07 -28.39 10.31
C THR A 902 -0.22 -27.11 11.10
N ARG A 903 -1.13 -26.26 10.60
CA ARG A 903 -1.91 -25.33 11.44
C ARG A 903 -3.21 -26.00 11.88
N LYS A 904 -3.27 -26.53 13.10
CA LYS A 904 -4.54 -26.87 13.77
C LYS A 904 -5.25 -25.60 14.24
N ARG A 905 -6.53 -25.45 13.86
CA ARG A 905 -7.43 -24.35 14.23
C ARG A 905 -8.27 -24.78 15.43
N ALA A 906 -8.15 -24.07 16.55
CA ALA A 906 -8.98 -24.29 17.74
C ALA A 906 -10.39 -23.70 17.51
N VAL A 907 -11.41 -24.48 17.85
CA VAL A 907 -12.83 -24.11 17.81
C VAL A 907 -13.16 -23.21 18.99
N LYS A 908 -13.68 -22.01 18.74
CA LYS A 908 -14.18 -21.10 19.78
C LYS A 908 -15.72 -21.19 19.82
N LYS A 909 -16.27 -21.74 20.90
CA LYS A 909 -17.71 -21.73 21.22
C LYS A 909 -18.19 -20.29 21.36
N THR A 910 -19.20 -19.91 20.60
CA THR A 910 -19.95 -18.66 20.78
C THR A 910 -21.05 -18.87 21.83
N ALA A 911 -21.07 -17.99 22.84
CA ALA A 911 -22.13 -17.90 23.83
C ALA A 911 -23.44 -17.42 23.20
N LYS A 912 -24.55 -18.07 23.57
CA LYS A 912 -25.92 -17.70 23.18
C LYS A 912 -26.25 -16.30 23.70
N LYS A 913 -26.67 -15.41 22.79
CA LYS A 913 -27.30 -14.13 23.09
C LYS A 913 -28.81 -14.39 23.24
N ALA A 914 -29.31 -14.32 24.47
CA ALA A 914 -30.74 -14.44 24.75
C ALA A 914 -31.47 -13.18 24.26
N THR A 915 -32.53 -13.39 23.48
CA THR A 915 -33.47 -12.38 23.00
C THR A 915 -34.48 -12.07 24.11
N THR A 916 -34.53 -10.81 24.54
CA THR A 916 -35.61 -10.25 25.36
C THR A 916 -36.87 -10.11 24.52
N LYS A 917 -37.86 -11.00 24.76
CA LYS A 917 -39.26 -10.81 24.34
C LYS A 917 -39.97 -9.94 25.39
N THR A 918 -40.52 -8.83 24.91
CA THR A 918 -41.57 -8.04 25.56
C THR A 918 -42.81 -8.91 25.72
N ALA A 919 -43.29 -9.07 26.95
CA ALA A 919 -44.62 -9.63 27.24
C ALA A 919 -45.29 -8.79 28.34
N ALA A 920 -46.58 -8.56 28.12
CA ALA A 920 -47.44 -7.61 28.79
C ALA A 920 -47.68 -7.91 30.28
N LYS A 921 -48.01 -6.84 31.01
CA LYS A 921 -48.52 -6.84 32.39
C LYS A 921 -49.85 -7.57 32.48
N THR A 922 -49.96 -8.53 33.39
CA THR A 922 -51.18 -8.79 34.17
C THR A 922 -50.78 -9.24 35.58
N ALA A 923 -51.50 -8.70 36.56
CA ALA A 923 -51.23 -8.78 37.98
C ALA A 923 -51.77 -10.07 38.61
N ALA A 924 -51.03 -10.67 39.54
CA ALA A 924 -51.60 -11.48 40.62
C ALA A 924 -50.64 -11.64 41.80
N LYS A 925 -51.11 -11.14 42.96
CA LYS A 925 -50.81 -11.46 44.37
C LYS A 925 -49.65 -12.41 44.68
N ARG A 926 -48.72 -11.94 45.52
CA ARG A 926 -47.87 -12.77 46.39
C ARG A 926 -48.32 -12.58 47.84
N THR A 927 -48.85 -13.64 48.44
CA THR A 927 -49.04 -13.78 49.89
C THR A 927 -47.73 -14.19 50.55
N THR A 928 -47.53 -13.66 51.74
CA THR A 928 -46.41 -13.81 52.67
C THR A 928 -46.48 -15.11 53.47
N ALA A 929 -45.35 -15.77 53.71
CA ALA A 929 -45.13 -16.56 54.91
C ALA A 929 -43.65 -16.57 55.30
N LYS A 930 -43.39 -15.99 56.47
CA LYS A 930 -42.12 -15.92 57.20
C LYS A 930 -42.23 -16.94 58.33
N ARG A 931 -41.26 -17.83 58.51
CA ARG A 931 -41.15 -18.66 59.73
C ARG A 931 -39.84 -18.29 60.43
N ALA A 932 -39.97 -17.65 61.59
CA ALA A 932 -38.91 -17.48 62.56
C ALA A 932 -39.19 -18.42 63.75
N THR A 933 -38.16 -19.12 64.18
CA THR A 933 -38.08 -19.90 65.42
C THR A 933 -37.99 -18.97 66.63
N LYS A 934 -38.64 -19.33 67.74
CA LYS A 934 -38.33 -18.80 69.08
C LYS A 934 -38.68 -19.84 70.15
N LYS A 935 -37.77 -20.04 71.10
CA LYS A 935 -37.96 -20.82 72.32
C LYS A 935 -37.47 -19.96 73.48
N ALA A 936 -38.32 -19.86 74.51
CA ALA A 936 -38.21 -19.09 75.75
C ALA A 936 -38.25 -17.56 75.59
#